data_AF-A0AAV0YWN9-F1
#
_entry.id   AF-A0AAV0YWN9-F1
#
_cell.length_a   1.000
_cell.length_b   1.000
_cell.length_c   1.000
_cell.angle_alpha   90.00
_cell.angle_beta   90.00
_cell.angle_gamma   90.00
#
_symmetry.space_group_name_H-M   'P 1'
#
loop_
_entity.id
_entity.type
_entity.pdbx_description
1 polymer ?
#
loop_
_entity_poly.entity_id
_entity_poly.type
_entity_poly.pdbx_seq_one_letter_code
_entity_poly.pdbx_strand_id
1 'polypeptide(L)'
;MMEGFTFMDGGGENGVEKEDERLGDHIIEEMESIFLDIDEIDERLIISRMVSDSVIKGMVNAVEEQAAERVAQKESEVVGLKEKLSSLGVGLGEGKMLSYSPRQGVRQHCLDGVMDKNGATEPVDSVKFELLEQLDKLKEEINKIRGSSSLRRFSSGSDLVGLGGILQENVPGRWIYVDEAFDSLKGTMDQLSKGITHSEWREEQEFQLEIERMVIHNCIQSLHLEFELKLCGICESESRNSFNQFNEISTLRQDLDSIFRTLAVYETGTLISHGSLEHTEDWCHNKRAEHMHLKLSTDHLPASTVEENGKHEDSKSTKPDNLDSALLKNMSKDDLITYITKMRRNHESQVQEKTEENFCLRRELLNLKERGSSFSLKKDKDFDLLKKKIPDVVTKLNEILDGNEKLRQFSENIESLNNFKDRLDFLQTENHQLKDMLTEKKKEVKSLSSQLSVAMEKSSQQQLTKKSLLRSVQKLEDDVGDAHAEVSIVQDVYKCLFEDMESKCRFITEELYLKYGFMQETYEVILKDTVDSVQASYGLKIEEANIESVMLQELLDIHQIIFKEALVDADEALKLKAAENKKLISEIHMLKSEVEEKENLIKEATDALEQEKRKMESASEQLDNLRAKADNQYKLIGENSKELDVTKGNLVAAEKEIEKYKKQIYELDQNLEQKMNELGEIDIERRELCTIAEKQQDAMKCYEAKERETTKQMESTVNLVHKLLKMVTGLEASVNEDISRNCSRLESMNSEFCFLKNKANALKTMGLVYKQRLETKSSNLANAEAEVDLLGDEVDTLLRLLERIYVALDHYSHILQHYPGIMEILKLVRKELTGDSRKLV
;
A
#
# COMPACT_ATOMS: atom_id res chain seq x y z
N MET A 1 41.05 -51.53 49.83
CA MET A 1 41.31 -52.43 50.98
C MET A 1 41.44 -53.85 50.45
N MET A 2 42.43 -54.56 50.98
CA MET A 2 42.94 -55.88 50.61
C MET A 2 41.97 -57.03 50.89
N GLU A 3 42.15 -58.10 50.10
CA GLU A 3 42.07 -59.54 50.47
C GLU A 3 40.69 -60.12 50.81
N GLY A 4 40.35 -61.38 50.50
CA GLY A 4 41.09 -62.54 50.02
C GLY A 4 40.07 -63.64 49.62
N PHE A 5 40.30 -64.41 48.56
CA PHE A 5 40.98 -65.73 48.52
C PHE A 5 40.15 -66.93 49.03
N THR A 6 39.74 -67.78 48.05
CA THR A 6 39.73 -69.28 48.07
C THR A 6 38.81 -70.04 49.06
N PHE A 7 38.26 -71.23 48.80
CA PHE A 7 38.75 -72.42 48.07
C PHE A 7 37.56 -73.39 47.81
N MET A 8 37.68 -74.26 46.81
CA MET A 8 36.75 -75.38 46.52
C MET A 8 37.11 -76.64 47.32
N ASP A 9 36.10 -77.39 47.80
CA ASP A 9 36.05 -78.87 47.89
C ASP A 9 34.62 -79.22 48.39
N GLY A 10 33.88 -80.24 48.00
CA GLY A 10 34.20 -81.53 47.40
C GLY A 10 33.65 -82.65 48.29
N GLY A 11 32.58 -83.32 47.86
CA GLY A 11 32.28 -84.72 48.24
C GLY A 11 31.17 -84.99 49.26
N GLY A 12 30.20 -85.81 48.84
CA GLY A 12 29.94 -87.08 49.54
C GLY A 12 28.66 -87.24 50.37
N GLU A 13 27.65 -87.83 49.72
CA GLU A 13 26.76 -88.89 50.24
C GLU A 13 25.72 -88.64 51.36
N ASN A 14 24.46 -88.71 50.91
CA ASN A 14 23.35 -89.55 51.40
C ASN A 14 22.81 -89.37 52.84
N GLY A 15 21.55 -88.93 52.92
CA GLY A 15 20.74 -89.05 54.13
C GLY A 15 19.38 -88.38 54.00
N VAL A 16 18.45 -89.08 53.36
CA VAL A 16 17.02 -88.81 53.19
C VAL A 16 16.32 -88.36 54.50
N GLU A 17 15.61 -87.22 54.45
CA GLU A 17 14.26 -86.92 55.00
C GLU A 17 14.11 -85.45 55.48
N LYS A 18 13.24 -84.72 54.75
CA LYS A 18 12.41 -83.53 55.09
C LYS A 18 12.46 -82.44 54.01
N GLU A 19 11.79 -82.68 52.88
CA GLU A 19 11.58 -81.66 51.83
C GLU A 19 10.20 -80.99 51.85
N ASP A 20 9.26 -81.37 52.72
CA ASP A 20 7.90 -80.79 52.70
C ASP A 20 7.70 -79.53 53.58
N GLU A 21 8.64 -79.16 54.46
CA GLU A 21 8.53 -77.92 55.25
C GLU A 21 9.25 -76.71 54.63
N ARG A 22 10.21 -76.91 53.71
CA ARG A 22 10.99 -75.81 53.12
C ARG A 22 10.36 -75.13 51.91
N LEU A 23 9.42 -75.80 51.23
CA LEU A 23 8.73 -75.22 50.08
C LEU A 23 7.65 -74.22 50.51
N GLY A 24 7.00 -74.45 51.66
CA GLY A 24 6.01 -73.53 52.22
C GLY A 24 6.62 -72.23 52.72
N ASP A 25 7.73 -72.30 53.45
CA ASP A 25 8.42 -71.12 53.98
C ASP A 25 9.01 -70.23 52.87
N HIS A 26 9.49 -70.82 51.77
CA HIS A 26 10.02 -70.05 50.64
C HIS A 26 8.93 -69.33 49.83
N ILE A 27 7.75 -69.92 49.72
CA ILE A 27 6.58 -69.29 49.06
C ILE A 27 6.00 -68.19 49.96
N ILE A 28 5.99 -68.38 51.29
CA ILE A 28 5.54 -67.34 52.22
C ILE A 28 6.51 -66.15 52.24
N GLU A 29 7.82 -66.38 52.25
CA GLU A 29 8.81 -65.29 52.13
C GLU A 29 8.73 -64.56 50.78
N GLU A 30 8.51 -65.27 49.66
CA GLU A 30 8.27 -64.61 48.37
C GLU A 30 6.96 -63.80 48.36
N MET A 31 5.89 -64.32 48.96
CA MET A 31 4.61 -63.58 49.04
C MET A 31 4.72 -62.38 49.98
N GLU A 32 5.40 -62.50 51.14
CA GLU A 32 5.66 -61.38 52.04
C GLU A 32 6.56 -60.31 51.40
N SER A 33 7.54 -60.70 50.59
CA SER A 33 8.34 -59.77 49.78
C SER A 33 7.50 -59.05 48.72
N ILE A 34 6.57 -59.74 48.06
CA ILE A 34 5.67 -59.14 47.08
C ILE A 34 4.69 -58.16 47.76
N PHE A 35 4.20 -58.47 48.97
CA PHE A 35 3.35 -57.55 49.72
C PHE A 35 4.12 -56.31 50.21
N LEU A 36 5.39 -56.46 50.63
CA LEU A 36 6.28 -55.34 50.96
C LEU A 36 6.58 -54.44 49.75
N ASP A 37 6.77 -55.02 48.57
CA ASP A 37 6.98 -54.27 47.32
C ASP A 37 5.72 -53.49 46.90
N ILE A 38 4.52 -54.01 47.15
CA ILE A 38 3.25 -53.32 46.88
C ILE A 38 3.06 -52.12 47.81
N ASP A 39 3.37 -52.27 49.10
CA ASP A 39 3.29 -51.16 50.06
C ASP A 39 4.32 -50.06 49.74
N GLU A 40 5.52 -50.42 49.27
CA GLU A 40 6.52 -49.43 48.80
C GLU A 40 6.04 -48.70 47.53
N ILE A 41 5.37 -49.41 46.62
CA ILE A 41 4.77 -48.80 45.42
C ILE A 41 3.67 -47.82 45.82
N ASP A 42 2.78 -48.17 46.76
CA ASP A 42 1.70 -47.30 47.22
C ASP A 42 2.25 -46.05 47.95
N GLU A 43 3.29 -46.19 48.77
CA GLU A 43 3.99 -45.04 49.37
C GLU A 43 4.60 -44.12 48.30
N ARG A 44 5.27 -44.69 47.29
CA ARG A 44 5.81 -43.92 46.16
C ARG A 44 4.72 -43.23 45.35
N LEU A 45 3.55 -43.84 45.21
CA LEU A 45 2.40 -43.29 44.49
C LEU A 45 1.75 -42.15 45.27
N ILE A 46 1.64 -42.26 46.60
CA ILE A 46 1.20 -41.19 47.50
C ILE A 46 2.17 -40.01 47.44
N ILE A 47 3.49 -40.26 47.51
CA ILE A 47 4.51 -39.21 47.40
C ILE A 47 4.45 -38.54 46.03
N SER A 48 4.36 -39.31 44.95
CA SER A 48 4.25 -38.79 43.58
C SER A 48 3.01 -37.90 43.41
N ARG A 49 1.88 -38.31 43.98
CA ARG A 49 0.64 -37.52 43.98
C ARG A 49 0.77 -36.25 44.82
N MET A 50 1.34 -36.34 46.02
CA MET A 50 1.58 -35.15 46.87
C MET A 50 2.52 -34.13 46.20
N VAL A 51 3.58 -34.61 45.54
CA VAL A 51 4.51 -33.74 44.80
C VAL A 51 3.81 -33.11 43.61
N SER A 52 3.02 -33.88 42.85
CA SER A 52 2.27 -33.38 41.70
C SER A 52 1.24 -32.32 42.11
N ASP A 53 0.47 -32.58 43.18
CA ASP A 53 -0.50 -31.62 43.73
C ASP A 53 0.18 -30.35 44.25
N SER A 54 1.38 -30.48 44.84
CA SER A 54 2.17 -29.34 45.32
C SER A 54 2.73 -28.50 44.17
N VAL A 55 3.18 -29.14 43.09
CA VAL A 55 3.65 -28.45 41.87
C VAL A 55 2.48 -27.74 41.18
N ILE A 56 1.35 -28.42 41.01
CA ILE A 56 0.15 -27.82 40.40
C ILE A 56 -0.34 -26.63 41.23
N LYS A 57 -0.39 -26.77 42.56
CA LYS A 57 -0.76 -25.67 43.46
C LYS A 57 0.22 -24.50 43.37
N GLY A 58 1.52 -24.77 43.28
CA GLY A 58 2.54 -23.74 43.06
C GLY A 58 2.36 -23.00 41.72
N MET A 59 2.06 -23.73 40.65
CA MET A 59 1.78 -23.14 39.34
C MET A 59 0.50 -22.31 39.34
N VAL A 60 -0.58 -22.80 39.96
CA VAL A 60 -1.85 -22.07 40.07
C VAL A 60 -1.66 -20.79 40.87
N ASN A 61 -0.97 -20.84 42.01
CA ASN A 61 -0.70 -19.65 42.81
C ASN A 61 0.16 -18.62 42.05
N ALA A 62 1.17 -19.07 41.29
CA ALA A 62 1.99 -18.17 40.47
C ALA A 62 1.18 -17.50 39.35
N VAL A 63 0.25 -18.23 38.74
CA VAL A 63 -0.67 -17.68 37.73
C VAL A 63 -1.67 -16.72 38.36
N GLU A 64 -2.18 -17.02 39.55
CA GLU A 64 -3.09 -16.15 40.30
C GLU A 64 -2.40 -14.85 40.71
N GLU A 65 -1.16 -14.91 41.20
CA GLU A 65 -0.36 -13.74 41.55
C GLU A 65 -0.02 -12.89 40.31
N GLN A 66 0.36 -13.53 39.20
CA GLN A 66 0.59 -12.85 37.93
C GLN A 66 -0.70 -12.18 37.39
N ALA A 67 -1.85 -12.81 37.56
CA ALA A 67 -3.14 -12.23 37.17
C ALA A 67 -3.50 -11.05 38.06
N ALA A 68 -3.31 -11.15 39.37
CA ALA A 68 -3.53 -10.06 40.32
C ALA A 68 -2.62 -8.85 40.03
N GLU A 69 -1.35 -9.08 39.71
CA GLU A 69 -0.40 -8.04 39.33
C GLU A 69 -0.83 -7.31 38.04
N ARG A 70 -1.27 -8.06 37.01
CA ARG A 70 -1.80 -7.45 35.77
C ARG A 70 -3.08 -6.66 36.01
N VAL A 71 -3.97 -7.13 36.87
CA VAL A 71 -5.18 -6.39 37.25
C VAL A 71 -4.81 -5.10 37.97
N ALA A 72 -3.91 -5.14 38.96
CA ALA A 72 -3.44 -3.95 39.66
C ALA A 72 -2.74 -2.96 38.73
N GLN A 73 -1.92 -3.44 37.78
CA GLN A 73 -1.31 -2.62 36.75
C GLN A 73 -2.37 -1.93 35.88
N LYS A 74 -3.40 -2.67 35.44
CA LYS A 74 -4.49 -2.12 34.63
C LYS A 74 -5.37 -1.14 35.41
N GLU A 75 -5.63 -1.40 36.68
CA GLU A 75 -6.33 -0.46 37.56
C GLU A 75 -5.54 0.85 37.73
N SER A 76 -4.20 0.77 37.88
CA SER A 76 -3.34 1.96 37.92
C SER A 76 -3.36 2.73 36.58
N GLU A 77 -3.39 2.03 35.43
CA GLU A 77 -3.55 2.66 34.13
C GLU A 77 -4.91 3.37 33.99
N VAL A 78 -5.99 2.74 34.46
CA VAL A 78 -7.35 3.34 34.46
C VAL A 78 -7.41 4.57 35.36
N VAL A 79 -6.76 4.55 36.53
CA VAL A 79 -6.66 5.73 37.41
C VAL A 79 -5.88 6.85 36.71
N GLY A 80 -4.74 6.54 36.07
CA GLY A 80 -3.97 7.53 35.32
C GLY A 80 -4.73 8.10 34.11
N LEU A 81 -5.55 7.30 33.44
CA LEU A 81 -6.45 7.76 32.37
C LEU A 81 -7.58 8.62 32.92
N LYS A 82 -8.12 8.30 34.10
CA LYS A 82 -9.14 9.09 34.79
C LYS A 82 -8.59 10.44 35.26
N GLU A 83 -7.35 10.50 35.72
CA GLU A 83 -6.66 11.75 36.03
C GLU A 83 -6.40 12.59 34.78
N LYS A 84 -5.99 11.96 33.67
CA LYS A 84 -5.87 12.65 32.37
C LYS A 84 -7.20 13.21 31.88
N LEU A 85 -8.30 12.45 32.03
CA LEU A 85 -9.66 12.92 31.72
C LEU A 85 -10.07 14.10 32.62
N SER A 86 -9.69 14.03 33.90
CA SER A 86 -9.93 15.11 34.87
C SER A 86 -9.10 16.37 34.56
N SER A 87 -7.89 16.20 34.02
CA SER A 87 -7.02 17.31 33.58
C SER A 87 -7.53 18.02 32.32
N LEU A 88 -8.33 17.35 31.48
CA LEU A 88 -9.04 17.99 30.36
C LEU A 88 -10.29 18.77 30.78
N GLY A 89 -10.76 18.60 32.02
CA GLY A 89 -11.98 19.24 32.55
C GLY A 89 -11.77 20.51 33.39
N VAL A 90 -10.55 21.04 33.49
CA VAL A 90 -10.27 22.21 34.33
C VAL A 90 -10.30 23.48 33.49
N GLY A 91 -11.51 24.00 33.31
CA GLY A 91 -11.76 25.24 32.59
C GLY A 91 -13.04 25.95 32.99
N LEU A 92 -13.49 25.88 34.25
CA LEU A 92 -14.38 26.88 34.86
C LEU A 92 -14.51 26.67 36.38
N GLY A 93 -13.61 27.29 37.16
CA GLY A 93 -13.95 27.79 38.51
C GLY A 93 -14.36 29.26 38.35
N GLU A 94 -15.24 29.88 39.13
CA GLU A 94 -15.51 29.76 40.55
C GLU A 94 -16.97 30.17 40.84
N GLY A 95 -17.49 29.71 41.98
CA GLY A 95 -18.86 29.98 42.39
C GLY A 95 -19.14 31.42 42.84
N LYS A 96 -20.35 31.90 42.51
CA LYS A 96 -21.13 32.80 43.36
C LYS A 96 -22.62 32.49 43.24
N MET A 97 -23.16 32.00 44.35
CA MET A 97 -24.56 31.80 44.67
C MET A 97 -25.33 33.12 44.53
N LEU A 98 -26.46 33.13 43.79
CA LEU A 98 -27.68 33.87 44.11
C LEU A 98 -28.86 33.47 43.17
N SER A 99 -29.83 32.77 43.77
CA SER A 99 -31.29 32.76 43.52
C SER A 99 -31.91 32.07 42.27
N TYR A 100 -32.47 30.87 42.53
CA TYR A 100 -33.74 30.27 42.07
C TYR A 100 -34.64 31.11 41.10
N SER A 101 -34.95 30.68 39.86
CA SER A 101 -35.87 29.62 39.32
C SER A 101 -37.37 29.99 39.31
N PRO A 102 -38.17 29.69 38.25
CA PRO A 102 -38.61 28.30 37.99
C PRO A 102 -38.74 27.83 36.52
N ARG A 103 -38.37 26.54 36.34
CA ARG A 103 -39.03 25.46 35.53
C ARG A 103 -38.99 25.60 33.99
N GLN A 104 -38.72 24.58 33.17
CA GLN A 104 -39.07 23.15 33.22
C GLN A 104 -38.21 22.46 32.12
N GLY A 105 -37.43 21.42 32.38
CA GLY A 105 -37.90 20.03 32.37
C GLY A 105 -36.70 19.09 32.15
N VAL A 106 -36.50 18.24 33.14
CA VAL A 106 -35.45 17.22 33.27
C VAL A 106 -35.62 16.14 32.18
N ARG A 107 -34.55 15.81 31.45
CA ARG A 107 -34.38 14.45 30.90
C ARG A 107 -33.24 13.78 31.66
N GLN A 108 -33.63 12.77 32.41
CA GLN A 108 -32.78 11.84 33.11
C GLN A 108 -32.63 10.58 32.26
N HIS A 109 -31.41 10.05 32.27
CA HIS A 109 -30.95 8.80 31.66
C HIS A 109 -31.95 7.64 31.64
N CYS A 110 -32.01 6.96 30.48
CA CYS A 110 -32.27 5.53 30.23
C CYS A 110 -32.29 5.40 28.69
N LEU A 111 -31.54 4.56 27.97
CA LEU A 111 -30.80 3.34 28.24
C LEU A 111 -29.58 3.32 27.30
N ASP A 112 -28.37 3.12 27.83
CA ASP A 112 -27.22 2.68 27.04
C ASP A 112 -27.00 1.21 27.39
N GLY A 113 -27.58 0.34 26.56
CA GLY A 113 -27.63 -1.09 26.77
C GLY A 113 -27.38 -1.80 25.45
N VAL A 114 -26.18 -2.35 25.33
CA VAL A 114 -25.78 -3.40 24.39
C VAL A 114 -25.68 -2.95 22.92
N MET A 115 -24.55 -2.36 22.58
CA MET A 115 -24.00 -2.43 21.22
C MET A 115 -23.49 -3.85 20.99
N ASP A 116 -24.35 -4.69 20.40
CA ASP A 116 -23.92 -5.98 19.87
C ASP A 116 -23.22 -5.75 18.53
N LYS A 117 -22.03 -6.29 18.41
CA LYS A 117 -21.23 -6.25 17.18
C LYS A 117 -21.83 -7.26 16.21
N ASN A 118 -22.26 -6.77 15.05
CA ASN A 118 -22.78 -7.50 13.88
C ASN A 118 -24.30 -7.67 13.88
N GLY A 119 -24.96 -6.83 13.08
CA GLY A 119 -26.36 -6.94 12.71
C GLY A 119 -26.83 -5.60 12.19
N ALA A 120 -27.35 -5.57 10.96
CA ALA A 120 -27.85 -4.34 10.34
C ALA A 120 -28.78 -3.58 11.31
N THR A 121 -28.39 -2.35 11.65
CA THR A 121 -29.24 -1.42 12.39
C THR A 121 -30.46 -1.13 11.52
N GLU A 122 -31.56 -1.83 11.78
CA GLU A 122 -32.83 -1.44 11.16
C GLU A 122 -33.14 0.00 11.59
N PRO A 123 -33.43 0.90 10.63
CA PRO A 123 -33.78 2.27 10.98
C PRO A 123 -35.02 2.23 11.85
N VAL A 124 -35.07 3.09 12.87
CA VAL A 124 -36.20 3.27 13.79
C VAL A 124 -37.53 3.48 13.04
N ASP A 125 -37.47 3.90 11.78
CA ASP A 125 -38.58 3.99 10.83
C ASP A 125 -39.27 2.63 10.52
N SER A 126 -38.52 1.52 10.51
CA SER A 126 -39.02 0.14 10.37
C SER A 126 -39.96 -0.21 11.53
N VAL A 127 -39.47 -0.05 12.75
CA VAL A 127 -40.22 -0.32 14.00
C VAL A 127 -41.43 0.61 14.14
N LYS A 128 -41.34 1.83 13.63
CA LYS A 128 -42.44 2.81 13.59
C LYS A 128 -43.58 2.37 12.66
N PHE A 129 -43.25 1.93 11.45
CA PHE A 129 -44.26 1.47 10.49
C PHE A 129 -44.96 0.21 11.02
N GLU A 130 -44.18 -0.71 11.59
CA GLU A 130 -44.67 -1.92 12.23
C GLU A 130 -45.65 -1.61 13.38
N LEU A 131 -45.32 -0.67 14.28
CA LEU A 131 -46.18 -0.30 15.42
C LEU A 131 -47.48 0.40 15.00
N LEU A 132 -47.44 1.26 13.97
CA LEU A 132 -48.64 1.90 13.42
C LEU A 132 -49.55 0.88 12.71
N GLU A 133 -48.96 -0.06 11.98
CA GLU A 133 -49.69 -1.13 11.30
C GLU A 133 -50.37 -2.08 12.30
N GLN A 134 -49.70 -2.41 13.42
CA GLN A 134 -50.29 -3.20 14.49
C GLN A 134 -51.45 -2.46 15.19
N LEU A 135 -51.34 -1.14 15.36
CA LEU A 135 -52.41 -0.33 15.95
C LEU A 135 -53.65 -0.26 15.05
N ASP A 136 -53.45 -0.12 13.73
CA ASP A 136 -54.53 -0.12 12.75
C ASP A 136 -55.19 -1.52 12.62
N LYS A 137 -54.40 -2.61 12.70
CA LYS A 137 -54.93 -3.99 12.79
C LYS A 137 -55.78 -4.22 14.03
N LEU A 138 -55.37 -3.66 15.18
CA LEU A 138 -56.14 -3.74 16.42
C LEU A 138 -57.46 -2.96 16.34
N LYS A 139 -57.47 -1.80 15.66
CA LYS A 139 -58.68 -1.00 15.41
C LYS A 139 -59.68 -1.75 14.49
N GLU A 140 -59.17 -2.42 13.46
CA GLU A 140 -59.95 -3.30 12.57
C GLU A 140 -60.59 -4.47 13.34
N GLU A 141 -59.85 -5.16 14.22
CA GLU A 141 -60.38 -6.25 15.04
C GLU A 141 -61.47 -5.77 16.02
N ILE A 142 -61.30 -4.61 16.64
CA ILE A 142 -62.33 -4.00 17.50
C ILE A 142 -63.60 -3.64 16.71
N ASN A 143 -63.46 -3.19 15.47
CA ASN A 143 -64.59 -2.90 14.58
C ASN A 143 -65.35 -4.15 14.13
N LYS A 144 -64.69 -5.30 13.98
CA LYS A 144 -65.36 -6.60 13.73
C LYS A 144 -66.21 -7.04 14.93
N ILE A 145 -65.73 -6.79 16.15
CA ILE A 145 -66.49 -7.05 17.38
C ILE A 145 -67.70 -6.11 17.47
N ARG A 146 -67.56 -4.85 17.04
CA ARG A 146 -68.65 -3.84 16.97
C ARG A 146 -69.80 -4.28 16.04
N GLY A 147 -69.50 -4.91 14.90
CA GLY A 147 -70.50 -5.34 13.91
C GLY A 147 -71.34 -6.58 14.28
N SER A 148 -70.95 -7.32 15.32
CA SER A 148 -71.49 -8.67 15.58
C SER A 148 -72.72 -8.70 16.50
N SER A 149 -73.29 -7.55 16.88
CA SER A 149 -74.48 -7.48 17.75
C SER A 149 -75.72 -6.97 17.01
N SER A 150 -76.32 -7.81 16.17
CA SER A 150 -77.74 -7.65 15.81
C SER A 150 -78.52 -8.91 16.14
N LEU A 151 -79.37 -8.77 17.15
CA LEU A 151 -80.30 -9.79 17.61
C LEU A 151 -81.38 -9.98 16.53
N ARG A 152 -81.42 -11.17 15.96
CA ARG A 152 -82.45 -11.77 15.09
C ARG A 152 -83.88 -11.24 15.35
N ARG A 153 -84.57 -10.76 14.30
CA ARG A 153 -86.06 -10.72 14.27
C ARG A 153 -86.61 -11.01 12.87
N PHE A 154 -87.55 -11.96 12.82
CA PHE A 154 -88.32 -12.42 11.66
C PHE A 154 -89.53 -11.51 11.35
N SER A 155 -90.12 -11.67 10.15
CA SER A 155 -91.36 -11.10 9.55
C SER A 155 -91.26 -9.66 9.00
N SER A 156 -91.46 -9.37 7.70
CA SER A 156 -92.57 -9.58 6.73
C SER A 156 -93.63 -8.47 6.78
N GLY A 157 -93.79 -7.73 5.66
CA GLY A 157 -95.02 -7.00 5.32
C GLY A 157 -94.93 -5.48 5.12
N SER A 158 -95.06 -5.05 3.85
CA SER A 158 -95.91 -3.97 3.31
C SER A 158 -95.87 -2.52 3.86
N ASP A 159 -95.54 -1.61 2.93
CA ASP A 159 -96.12 -0.29 2.59
C ASP A 159 -96.37 0.84 3.61
N LEU A 160 -96.17 2.05 3.05
CA LEU A 160 -96.74 3.37 3.35
C LEU A 160 -96.12 4.28 4.45
N VAL A 161 -95.46 5.34 3.93
CA VAL A 161 -95.60 6.78 4.25
C VAL A 161 -95.68 7.23 5.73
N GLY A 162 -94.73 8.11 6.09
CA GLY A 162 -95.05 9.39 6.74
C GLY A 162 -94.79 9.51 8.25
N LEU A 163 -93.85 10.42 8.56
CA LEU A 163 -93.75 11.26 9.77
C LEU A 163 -93.51 10.61 11.15
N GLY A 164 -92.48 11.12 11.83
CA GLY A 164 -92.42 11.17 13.30
C GLY A 164 -91.32 10.33 13.93
N GLY A 165 -90.30 11.02 14.45
CA GLY A 165 -89.22 10.40 15.20
C GLY A 165 -89.59 9.96 16.61
N ILE A 166 -88.52 9.68 17.37
CA ILE A 166 -88.44 9.28 18.79
C ILE A 166 -88.60 7.78 19.02
N LEU A 167 -87.53 7.04 18.72
CA LEU A 167 -86.95 6.06 19.65
C LEU A 167 -85.44 6.02 19.36
N GLN A 168 -84.70 6.90 20.02
CA GLN A 168 -83.24 6.86 20.03
C GLN A 168 -82.84 5.66 20.90
N GLU A 169 -82.60 4.54 20.24
CA GLU A 169 -81.98 3.37 20.86
C GLU A 169 -80.56 3.78 21.26
N ASN A 170 -80.29 3.77 22.56
CA ASN A 170 -78.99 4.14 23.14
C ASN A 170 -77.87 3.31 22.52
N VAL A 171 -77.16 3.88 21.54
CA VAL A 171 -75.85 3.40 21.12
C VAL A 171 -74.93 3.51 22.35
N PRO A 172 -74.24 2.42 22.77
CA PRO A 172 -73.54 2.43 24.04
C PRO A 172 -72.32 3.36 23.95
N GLY A 173 -72.41 4.51 24.63
CA GLY A 173 -71.37 5.54 24.69
C GLY A 173 -69.99 5.08 25.19
N ARG A 174 -69.84 3.81 25.58
CA ARG A 174 -68.55 3.19 25.92
C ARG A 174 -67.59 3.05 24.73
N TRP A 175 -68.09 2.90 23.49
CA TRP A 175 -67.20 2.73 22.33
C TRP A 175 -66.62 4.04 21.81
N ILE A 176 -67.29 5.16 22.07
CA ILE A 176 -66.79 6.51 21.73
C ILE A 176 -65.52 6.80 22.52
N TYR A 177 -65.49 6.46 23.81
CA TYR A 177 -64.29 6.59 24.66
C TYR A 177 -63.13 5.70 24.20
N VAL A 178 -63.43 4.54 23.61
CA VAL A 178 -62.38 3.64 23.07
C VAL A 178 -61.80 4.24 21.79
N ASP A 179 -62.64 4.73 20.87
CA ASP A 179 -62.17 5.41 19.65
C ASP A 179 -61.36 6.67 19.98
N GLU A 180 -61.83 7.47 20.95
CA GLU A 180 -61.14 8.67 21.42
C GLU A 180 -59.78 8.35 22.10
N ALA A 181 -59.68 7.25 22.84
CA ALA A 181 -58.42 6.78 23.41
C ALA A 181 -57.44 6.27 22.33
N PHE A 182 -57.92 5.60 21.28
CA PHE A 182 -57.08 5.19 20.14
C PHE A 182 -56.55 6.38 19.36
N ASP A 183 -57.40 7.37 19.08
CA ASP A 183 -57.01 8.57 18.36
C ASP A 183 -56.07 9.44 19.21
N SER A 184 -56.25 9.47 20.54
CA SER A 184 -55.32 10.10 21.48
C SER A 184 -53.96 9.39 21.51
N LEU A 185 -53.94 8.04 21.56
CA LEU A 185 -52.71 7.25 21.53
C LEU A 185 -51.95 7.44 20.21
N LYS A 186 -52.65 7.41 19.07
CA LYS A 186 -52.10 7.70 17.74
C LYS A 186 -51.52 9.11 17.69
N GLY A 187 -52.24 10.10 18.22
CA GLY A 187 -51.78 11.48 18.37
C GLY A 187 -50.53 11.62 19.23
N THR A 188 -50.43 10.91 20.36
CA THR A 188 -49.23 10.92 21.22
C THR A 188 -48.02 10.27 20.54
N MET A 189 -48.22 9.21 19.76
CA MET A 189 -47.14 8.56 19.02
C MET A 189 -46.63 9.43 17.87
N ASP A 190 -47.53 10.12 17.17
CA ASP A 190 -47.19 11.14 16.17
C ASP A 190 -46.46 12.33 16.82
N GLN A 191 -46.86 12.75 18.02
CA GLN A 191 -46.22 13.85 18.73
C GLN A 191 -44.85 13.46 19.29
N LEU A 192 -44.67 12.22 19.75
CA LEU A 192 -43.37 11.64 20.10
C LEU A 192 -42.45 11.56 18.87
N SER A 193 -43.00 11.23 17.70
CA SER A 193 -42.27 11.20 16.43
C SER A 193 -41.83 12.58 15.94
N LYS A 194 -42.53 13.63 16.34
CA LYS A 194 -42.16 15.03 16.09
C LYS A 194 -41.21 15.60 17.16
N GLY A 195 -41.28 15.07 18.38
CA GLY A 195 -40.47 15.49 19.54
C GLY A 195 -39.10 14.82 19.64
N ILE A 196 -38.84 13.77 18.87
CA ILE A 196 -37.49 13.35 18.48
C ILE A 196 -37.17 14.15 17.24
N THR A 197 -36.48 15.26 17.42
CA THR A 197 -35.96 16.13 16.37
C THR A 197 -35.04 15.30 15.46
N HIS A 198 -35.64 14.69 14.44
CA HIS A 198 -34.98 13.99 13.35
C HIS A 198 -33.89 14.84 12.66
N SER A 199 -33.91 16.15 12.87
CA SER A 199 -32.89 17.10 12.45
C SER A 199 -31.66 17.08 13.35
N GLU A 200 -31.80 17.15 14.67
CA GLU A 200 -30.67 17.23 15.60
C GLU A 200 -29.89 15.91 15.65
N TRP A 201 -30.60 14.76 15.62
CA TRP A 201 -29.93 13.46 15.60
C TRP A 201 -29.26 13.17 14.25
N ARG A 202 -29.81 13.67 13.13
CA ARG A 202 -29.21 13.57 11.79
C ARG A 202 -28.01 14.49 11.65
N GLU A 203 -28.11 15.73 12.15
CA GLU A 203 -27.01 16.70 12.17
C GLU A 203 -25.86 16.21 13.04
N GLU A 204 -26.13 15.62 14.21
CA GLU A 204 -25.12 14.99 15.06
C GLU A 204 -24.47 13.79 14.36
N GLN A 205 -25.24 12.96 13.65
CA GLN A 205 -24.69 11.82 12.90
C GLN A 205 -23.84 12.26 11.70
N GLU A 206 -24.26 13.31 10.99
CA GLU A 206 -23.47 13.91 9.90
C GLU A 206 -22.19 14.56 10.44
N PHE A 207 -22.26 15.21 11.60
CA PHE A 207 -21.11 15.79 12.29
C PHE A 207 -20.12 14.70 12.77
N GLN A 208 -20.63 13.60 13.33
CA GLN A 208 -19.83 12.42 13.69
C GLN A 208 -19.12 11.82 12.48
N LEU A 209 -19.84 11.62 11.37
CA LEU A 209 -19.28 11.09 10.13
C LEU A 209 -18.25 12.04 9.51
N GLU A 210 -18.44 13.35 9.66
CA GLU A 210 -17.47 14.34 9.19
C GLU A 210 -16.21 14.35 10.05
N ILE A 211 -16.34 14.24 11.38
CA ILE A 211 -15.20 14.07 12.28
C ILE A 211 -14.45 12.78 11.97
N GLU A 212 -15.16 11.65 11.78
CA GLU A 212 -14.53 10.38 11.39
C GLU A 212 -13.79 10.50 10.05
N ARG A 213 -14.42 11.11 9.03
CA ARG A 213 -13.75 11.38 7.75
C ARG A 213 -12.50 12.23 7.94
N MET A 214 -12.58 13.27 8.76
CA MET A 214 -11.47 14.18 9.01
C MET A 214 -10.33 13.51 9.79
N VAL A 215 -10.64 12.64 10.74
CA VAL A 215 -9.67 11.83 11.49
C VAL A 215 -9.01 10.80 10.58
N ILE A 216 -9.81 10.06 9.80
CA ILE A 216 -9.30 9.07 8.83
C ILE A 216 -8.42 9.75 7.79
N HIS A 217 -8.84 10.88 7.24
CA HIS A 217 -8.02 11.67 6.32
C HIS A 217 -6.71 12.09 6.98
N ASN A 218 -6.72 12.62 8.20
CA ASN A 218 -5.50 13.03 8.88
C ASN A 218 -4.59 11.85 9.19
N CYS A 219 -5.13 10.69 9.59
CA CYS A 219 -4.35 9.47 9.81
C CYS A 219 -3.71 8.96 8.52
N ILE A 220 -4.47 8.90 7.42
CA ILE A 220 -3.95 8.49 6.11
C ILE A 220 -2.90 9.47 5.62
N GLN A 221 -3.14 10.78 5.73
CA GLN A 221 -2.19 11.80 5.32
C GLN A 221 -0.90 11.79 6.16
N SER A 222 -1.01 11.56 7.48
CA SER A 222 0.16 11.42 8.35
C SER A 222 0.98 10.18 7.99
N LEU A 223 0.30 9.05 7.75
CA LEU A 223 0.96 7.83 7.28
C LEU A 223 1.62 8.05 5.92
N HIS A 224 0.94 8.74 5.00
CA HIS A 224 1.49 9.05 3.67
C HIS A 224 2.76 9.90 3.77
N LEU A 225 2.75 10.97 4.58
CA LEU A 225 3.92 11.81 4.85
C LEU A 225 5.07 11.01 5.49
N GLU A 226 4.76 10.11 6.42
CA GLU A 226 5.77 9.28 7.09
C GLU A 226 6.37 8.24 6.14
N PHE A 227 5.56 7.64 5.26
CA PHE A 227 6.01 6.74 4.21
C PHE A 227 6.81 7.46 3.13
N GLU A 228 6.38 8.64 2.68
CA GLU A 228 7.13 9.48 1.74
C GLU A 228 8.47 9.90 2.33
N LEU A 229 8.54 10.34 3.58
CA LEU A 229 9.81 10.70 4.23
C LEU A 229 10.75 9.48 4.36
N LYS A 230 10.22 8.30 4.70
CA LYS A 230 11.02 7.07 4.76
C LYS A 230 11.49 6.63 3.37
N LEU A 231 10.64 6.71 2.36
CA LEU A 231 10.99 6.34 0.98
C LEU A 231 11.97 7.33 0.35
N CYS A 232 11.79 8.65 0.55
CA CYS A 232 12.75 9.66 0.12
C CYS A 232 14.10 9.47 0.82
N GLY A 233 14.12 9.20 2.13
CA GLY A 233 15.36 8.94 2.87
C GLY A 233 16.12 7.71 2.37
N ILE A 234 15.41 6.64 2.00
CA ILE A 234 16.01 5.42 1.45
C ILE A 234 16.47 5.64 -0.01
N CYS A 235 15.62 6.22 -0.85
CA CYS A 235 15.96 6.51 -2.25
C CYS A 235 17.12 7.49 -2.36
N GLU A 236 17.17 8.58 -1.59
CA GLU A 236 18.23 9.59 -1.69
C GLU A 236 19.58 9.10 -1.14
N SER A 237 19.59 8.22 -0.12
CA SER A 237 20.84 7.73 0.49
C SER A 237 21.49 6.60 -0.31
N GLU A 238 20.71 5.65 -0.83
CA GLU A 238 21.24 4.57 -1.68
C GLU A 238 21.56 5.06 -3.10
N SER A 239 20.71 5.90 -3.72
CA SER A 239 20.93 6.36 -5.09
C SER A 239 22.11 7.32 -5.23
N ARG A 240 22.32 8.22 -4.27
CA ARG A 240 23.41 9.20 -4.32
C ARG A 240 24.77 8.53 -4.13
N ASN A 241 24.84 7.52 -3.25
CA ASN A 241 26.07 6.74 -3.07
C ASN A 241 26.40 5.90 -4.30
N SER A 242 25.43 5.21 -4.89
CA SER A 242 25.67 4.38 -6.08
C SER A 242 25.96 5.22 -7.33
N PHE A 243 25.32 6.38 -7.48
CA PHE A 243 25.56 7.30 -8.58
C PHE A 243 26.93 7.99 -8.47
N ASN A 244 27.35 8.37 -7.27
CA ASN A 244 28.69 8.92 -7.05
C ASN A 244 29.78 7.89 -7.36
N GLN A 245 29.62 6.64 -6.91
CA GLN A 245 30.53 5.54 -7.25
C GLN A 245 30.60 5.28 -8.77
N PHE A 246 29.46 5.33 -9.47
CA PHE A 246 29.43 5.20 -10.93
C PHE A 246 30.18 6.34 -11.63
N ASN A 247 29.99 7.59 -11.18
CA ASN A 247 30.71 8.74 -11.71
C ASN A 247 32.22 8.65 -11.47
N GLU A 248 32.64 8.23 -10.28
CA GLU A 248 34.06 8.02 -9.96
C GLU A 248 34.71 6.94 -10.85
N ILE A 249 34.00 5.83 -11.11
CA ILE A 249 34.46 4.76 -12.02
C ILE A 249 34.54 5.28 -13.46
N SER A 250 33.58 6.09 -13.89
CA SER A 250 33.56 6.72 -15.22
C SER A 250 34.71 7.74 -15.40
N THR A 251 34.97 8.59 -14.40
CA THR A 251 36.10 9.52 -14.42
C THR A 251 37.44 8.78 -14.41
N LEU A 252 37.56 7.73 -13.58
CA LEU A 252 38.77 6.91 -13.54
C LEU A 252 39.05 6.25 -14.90
N ARG A 253 38.01 5.77 -15.59
CA ARG A 253 38.12 5.23 -16.95
C ARG A 253 38.59 6.29 -17.95
N GLN A 254 38.04 7.51 -17.88
CA GLN A 254 38.44 8.61 -18.77
C GLN A 254 39.89 9.05 -18.54
N ASP A 255 40.31 9.15 -17.28
CA ASP A 255 41.69 9.48 -16.93
C ASP A 255 42.66 8.40 -17.41
N LEU A 256 42.30 7.13 -17.24
CA LEU A 256 43.12 6.00 -17.70
C LEU A 256 43.23 5.95 -19.24
N ASP A 257 42.18 6.29 -19.97
CA ASP A 257 42.20 6.44 -21.44
C ASP A 257 43.06 7.64 -21.88
N SER A 258 42.99 8.76 -21.15
CA SER A 258 43.82 9.95 -21.40
C SER A 258 45.31 9.66 -21.18
N ILE A 259 45.64 8.98 -20.09
CA ILE A 259 46.99 8.49 -19.79
C ILE A 259 47.46 7.54 -20.90
N PHE A 260 46.62 6.59 -21.32
CA PHE A 260 46.94 5.68 -22.41
C PHE A 260 47.25 6.39 -23.73
N ARG A 261 46.43 7.38 -24.11
CA ARG A 261 46.66 8.20 -25.31
C ARG A 261 47.96 8.97 -25.22
N THR A 262 48.27 9.54 -24.06
CA THR A 262 49.52 10.28 -23.82
C THR A 262 50.73 9.35 -23.94
N LEU A 263 50.64 8.15 -23.36
CA LEU A 263 51.67 7.10 -23.46
C LEU A 263 51.85 6.56 -24.90
N ALA A 264 50.77 6.53 -25.69
CA ALA A 264 50.83 6.13 -27.09
C ALA A 264 51.52 7.18 -27.98
N VAL A 265 51.37 8.47 -27.68
CA VAL A 265 51.99 9.58 -28.42
C VAL A 265 53.52 9.58 -28.26
N TYR A 266 54.05 9.18 -27.11
CA TYR A 266 55.51 9.12 -26.85
C TYR A 266 56.27 8.12 -27.74
N GLU A 267 55.60 7.13 -28.35
CA GLU A 267 56.24 6.15 -29.24
C GLU A 267 56.25 6.59 -30.72
N THR A 268 55.43 7.57 -31.11
CA THR A 268 55.48 8.10 -32.48
C THR A 268 56.60 9.12 -32.57
N GLY A 269 57.83 8.62 -32.64
CA GLY A 269 59.07 9.39 -32.77
C GLY A 269 59.06 10.31 -33.99
N THR A 270 58.41 11.46 -33.84
CA THR A 270 58.56 12.60 -34.74
C THR A 270 59.16 13.72 -33.91
N LEU A 271 60.49 13.68 -33.79
CA LEU A 271 61.28 14.89 -33.75
C LEU A 271 60.95 15.69 -35.03
N ILE A 272 59.85 16.44 -35.03
CA ILE A 272 59.70 17.54 -35.97
C ILE A 272 60.63 18.62 -35.45
N SER A 273 61.84 18.56 -36.02
CA SER A 273 62.78 19.66 -36.15
C SER A 273 62.02 20.97 -36.35
N HIS A 274 62.24 21.93 -35.46
CA HIS A 274 61.87 23.32 -35.71
C HIS A 274 62.59 23.81 -36.97
N GLY A 275 61.83 24.08 -38.03
CA GLY A 275 62.34 24.69 -39.25
C GLY A 275 61.35 24.65 -40.42
N SER A 276 60.44 25.62 -40.47
CA SER A 276 59.82 26.23 -41.67
C SER A 276 59.27 25.32 -42.79
N LEU A 277 57.95 25.38 -43.08
CA LEU A 277 57.39 25.82 -44.38
C LEU A 277 55.85 25.72 -44.41
N GLU A 278 55.28 26.69 -45.12
CA GLU A 278 53.88 27.03 -45.37
C GLU A 278 53.01 25.98 -46.10
N HIS A 279 51.69 26.24 -46.03
CA HIS A 279 50.63 25.86 -46.98
C HIS A 279 50.43 24.37 -47.28
N THR A 280 49.31 23.80 -46.80
CA THR A 280 48.16 23.48 -47.67
C THR A 280 46.98 22.96 -46.84
N GLU A 281 45.81 23.41 -47.28
CA GLU A 281 44.49 23.30 -46.64
C GLU A 281 43.88 21.89 -46.59
N ASP A 282 42.77 21.82 -45.84
CA ASP A 282 41.56 21.02 -46.14
C ASP A 282 41.61 19.51 -45.77
N TRP A 283 40.62 18.85 -45.16
CA TRP A 283 39.19 19.11 -44.90
C TRP A 283 38.66 17.84 -44.17
N CYS A 284 37.93 17.92 -43.04
CA CYS A 284 36.47 17.74 -42.93
C CYS A 284 36.13 17.72 -41.42
N HIS A 285 35.54 18.77 -40.86
CA HIS A 285 34.09 19.00 -40.74
C HIS A 285 33.39 18.19 -39.64
N ASN A 286 33.23 18.82 -38.47
CA ASN A 286 31.89 19.12 -37.96
C ASN A 286 31.91 20.46 -37.20
N LYS A 287 31.14 21.40 -37.74
CA LYS A 287 30.75 22.72 -37.22
C LYS A 287 29.52 22.49 -36.29
N ARG A 288 29.18 23.26 -35.24
CA ARG A 288 29.59 24.60 -34.78
C ARG A 288 28.87 24.90 -33.45
N ALA A 289 29.59 25.61 -32.56
CA ALA A 289 29.16 26.50 -31.47
C ALA A 289 28.36 25.88 -30.30
N GLU A 290 28.64 26.19 -29.03
CA GLU A 290 28.84 27.54 -28.47
C GLU A 290 29.88 27.59 -27.32
N HIS A 291 30.68 28.66 -27.33
CA HIS A 291 31.31 29.37 -26.21
C HIS A 291 31.63 28.63 -24.89
N MET A 292 32.89 28.19 -24.75
CA MET A 292 33.52 28.06 -23.43
C MET A 292 34.40 29.28 -23.15
N HIS A 293 33.85 30.23 -22.40
CA HIS A 293 34.65 31.19 -21.65
C HIS A 293 35.31 30.45 -20.49
N LEU A 294 36.60 30.14 -20.59
CA LEU A 294 37.40 29.69 -19.46
C LEU A 294 37.63 30.88 -18.52
N LYS A 295 36.63 31.14 -17.66
CA LYS A 295 36.78 32.01 -16.50
C LYS A 295 37.54 31.22 -15.44
N LEU A 296 38.85 31.44 -15.37
CA LEU A 296 39.63 31.21 -14.15
C LEU A 296 39.11 32.20 -13.11
N SER A 297 38.29 31.72 -12.18
CA SER A 297 38.03 32.42 -10.93
C SER A 297 38.31 31.45 -9.79
N THR A 298 39.48 31.66 -9.20
CA THR A 298 39.81 31.45 -7.79
C THR A 298 38.58 31.34 -6.91
N ASP A 299 38.46 30.24 -6.17
CA ASP A 299 38.22 30.28 -4.73
C ASP A 299 38.30 28.87 -4.09
N HIS A 300 39.11 28.79 -3.03
CA HIS A 300 39.13 27.79 -1.94
C HIS A 300 39.73 26.38 -2.17
N LEU A 301 41.05 26.27 -1.92
CA LEU A 301 41.61 25.18 -1.09
C LEU A 301 42.03 25.82 0.25
N PRO A 302 41.76 25.17 1.41
CA PRO A 302 42.57 24.04 1.90
C PRO A 302 41.71 22.94 2.60
N ALA A 303 42.17 21.74 2.97
CA ALA A 303 43.47 21.33 3.45
C ALA A 303 43.73 19.83 3.20
N SER A 304 44.96 19.47 2.84
CA SER A 304 45.51 18.13 3.02
C SER A 304 46.69 18.22 3.98
N THR A 305 46.49 17.71 5.17
CA THR A 305 47.47 17.54 6.24
C THR A 305 48.25 16.22 6.09
N VAL A 306 49.53 16.30 6.46
CA VAL A 306 50.41 15.21 6.99
C VAL A 306 51.03 14.32 5.89
N GLU A 307 52.26 14.63 5.46
CA GLU A 307 53.59 14.34 6.05
C GLU A 307 54.18 13.03 5.51
N GLU A 308 55.30 13.12 4.79
CA GLU A 308 56.42 12.20 5.04
C GLU A 308 57.75 12.88 4.75
N ASN A 309 58.65 12.79 5.72
CA ASN A 309 59.97 13.41 5.79
C ASN A 309 60.99 12.78 4.83
N GLY A 310 61.89 13.60 4.29
CA GLY A 310 63.03 13.13 3.51
C GLY A 310 64.10 14.17 3.19
N LYS A 311 64.79 14.68 4.22
CA LYS A 311 66.15 15.27 4.24
C LYS A 311 66.54 16.32 3.17
N HIS A 312 66.61 17.56 3.65
CA HIS A 312 67.36 18.68 3.10
C HIS A 312 68.87 18.39 2.95
N GLU A 313 69.46 18.79 1.83
CA GLU A 313 70.77 19.45 1.80
C GLU A 313 70.79 20.61 0.81
N ASP A 314 70.81 21.81 1.40
CA ASP A 314 71.55 23.02 1.04
C ASP A 314 71.93 23.28 -0.43
N SER A 315 71.20 24.23 -1.03
CA SER A 315 71.88 25.34 -1.71
C SER A 315 71.06 26.62 -1.57
N LYS A 316 71.67 27.57 -0.85
CA LYS A 316 71.24 28.94 -0.65
C LYS A 316 71.00 29.64 -1.99
N SER A 317 69.74 29.72 -2.38
CA SER A 317 69.25 30.74 -3.29
C SER A 317 68.53 31.77 -2.42
N THR A 318 69.29 32.74 -1.94
CA THR A 318 68.79 33.98 -1.35
C THR A 318 67.95 34.67 -2.44
N LYS A 319 66.63 34.44 -2.45
CA LYS A 319 65.72 35.38 -3.11
C LYS A 319 65.94 36.72 -2.41
N PRO A 320 66.36 37.79 -3.11
CA PRO A 320 66.43 39.08 -2.46
C PRO A 320 64.99 39.51 -2.18
N ASP A 321 64.75 39.78 -0.90
CA ASP A 321 63.56 40.45 -0.40
C ASP A 321 63.21 41.66 -1.28
N ASN A 322 61.91 41.90 -1.38
CA ASN A 322 61.27 43.14 -1.83
C ASN A 322 62.21 44.36 -1.73
N LEU A 323 62.82 44.73 -2.85
CA LEU A 323 63.46 46.03 -2.99
C LEU A 323 62.37 47.06 -3.20
N ASP A 324 61.99 47.62 -2.08
CA ASP A 324 61.01 48.68 -1.90
C ASP A 324 61.15 49.74 -3.01
N SER A 325 60.04 50.08 -3.66
CA SER A 325 59.98 51.12 -4.71
C SER A 325 60.44 52.49 -4.20
N ALA A 326 60.56 52.66 -2.88
CA ALA A 326 61.08 53.85 -2.20
C ALA A 326 62.61 54.01 -2.29
N LEU A 327 63.39 52.93 -2.41
CA LEU A 327 64.87 52.99 -2.47
C LEU A 327 65.38 53.33 -3.87
N LEU A 328 64.69 52.88 -4.92
CA LEU A 328 65.00 53.20 -6.32
C LEU A 328 64.70 54.67 -6.70
N LYS A 329 63.79 55.33 -5.97
CA LYS A 329 63.38 56.72 -6.25
C LYS A 329 64.40 57.76 -5.77
N ASN A 330 65.27 57.39 -4.83
CA ASN A 330 66.27 58.28 -4.21
C ASN A 330 67.68 58.09 -4.79
N MET A 331 67.88 57.17 -5.74
CA MET A 331 69.17 56.99 -6.43
C MET A 331 69.35 58.05 -7.51
N SER A 332 70.55 58.63 -7.60
CA SER A 332 70.90 59.53 -8.70
C SER A 332 70.85 58.76 -10.03
N LYS A 333 70.67 59.47 -11.16
CA LYS A 333 70.58 58.81 -12.49
C LYS A 333 71.79 57.91 -12.78
N ASP A 334 72.98 58.31 -12.36
CA ASP A 334 74.22 57.55 -12.59
C ASP A 334 74.31 56.31 -11.68
N ASP A 335 73.81 56.40 -10.45
CA ASP A 335 73.74 55.25 -9.53
C ASP A 335 72.70 54.23 -10.01
N LEU A 336 71.57 54.71 -10.54
CA LEU A 336 70.53 53.85 -11.11
C LEU A 336 71.03 53.13 -12.37
N ILE A 337 71.75 53.83 -13.26
CA ILE A 337 72.37 53.22 -14.44
C ILE A 337 73.41 52.18 -14.02
N THR A 338 74.24 52.48 -13.02
CA THR A 338 75.25 51.55 -12.51
C THR A 338 74.59 50.32 -11.89
N TYR A 339 73.52 50.50 -11.12
CA TYR A 339 72.74 49.42 -10.51
C TYR A 339 72.06 48.54 -11.56
N ILE A 340 71.38 49.12 -12.55
CA ILE A 340 70.77 48.38 -13.68
C ILE A 340 71.83 47.64 -14.47
N THR A 341 72.99 48.26 -14.71
CA THR A 341 74.08 47.62 -15.47
C THR A 341 74.69 46.46 -14.69
N LYS A 342 74.83 46.58 -13.36
CA LYS A 342 75.29 45.50 -12.48
C LYS A 342 74.26 44.36 -12.41
N MET A 343 72.98 44.68 -12.29
CA MET A 343 71.90 43.69 -12.29
C MET A 343 71.79 42.97 -13.64
N ARG A 344 71.88 43.71 -14.75
CA ARG A 344 71.91 43.16 -16.11
C ARG A 344 73.11 42.24 -16.33
N ARG A 345 74.32 42.65 -15.92
CA ARG A 345 75.51 41.77 -15.99
C ARG A 345 75.36 40.52 -15.14
N ASN A 346 74.76 40.62 -13.97
CA ASN A 346 74.53 39.45 -13.11
C ASN A 346 73.49 38.50 -13.71
N HIS A 347 72.42 39.03 -14.30
CA HIS A 347 71.40 38.25 -14.99
C HIS A 347 71.97 37.60 -16.25
N GLU A 348 72.77 38.33 -17.04
CA GLU A 348 73.49 37.80 -18.20
C GLU A 348 74.45 36.68 -17.78
N SER A 349 75.16 36.84 -16.66
CA SER A 349 76.03 35.80 -16.10
C SER A 349 75.25 34.56 -15.66
N GLN A 350 74.09 34.71 -15.02
CA GLN A 350 73.24 33.57 -14.63
C GLN A 350 72.64 32.87 -15.85
N VAL A 351 72.21 33.63 -16.85
CA VAL A 351 71.71 33.07 -18.11
C VAL A 351 72.82 32.33 -18.83
N GLN A 352 74.03 32.88 -18.88
CA GLN A 352 75.19 32.25 -19.49
C GLN A 352 75.63 31.00 -18.72
N GLU A 353 75.63 31.02 -17.40
CA GLU A 353 75.89 29.85 -16.54
C GLU A 353 74.87 28.74 -16.78
N LYS A 354 73.56 29.06 -16.78
CA LYS A 354 72.49 28.09 -17.08
C LYS A 354 72.54 27.57 -18.51
N THR A 355 72.97 28.40 -19.44
CA THR A 355 73.14 28.03 -20.85
C THR A 355 74.33 27.09 -21.02
N GLU A 356 75.47 27.37 -20.37
CA GLU A 356 76.64 26.48 -20.38
C GLU A 356 76.35 25.18 -19.62
N GLU A 357 75.59 25.22 -18.52
CA GLU A 357 75.11 24.04 -17.80
C GLU A 357 74.22 23.17 -18.69
N ASN A 358 73.33 23.78 -19.50
CA ASN A 358 72.53 23.06 -20.48
C ASN A 358 73.38 22.47 -21.62
N PHE A 359 74.39 23.21 -22.11
CA PHE A 359 75.31 22.70 -23.12
C PHE A 359 76.23 21.60 -22.57
N CYS A 360 76.67 21.69 -21.31
CA CYS A 360 77.40 20.64 -20.61
C CYS A 360 76.54 19.39 -20.45
N LEU A 361 75.31 19.51 -19.96
CA LEU A 361 74.37 18.39 -19.84
C LEU A 361 74.06 17.78 -21.21
N ARG A 362 73.87 18.59 -22.26
CA ARG A 362 73.70 18.08 -23.64
C ARG A 362 74.95 17.37 -24.15
N ARG A 363 76.15 17.88 -23.86
CA ARG A 363 77.44 17.28 -24.24
C ARG A 363 77.71 16.00 -23.45
N GLU A 364 77.24 15.92 -22.21
CA GLU A 364 77.29 14.74 -21.34
C GLU A 364 76.30 13.67 -21.81
N LEU A 365 75.09 14.06 -22.22
CA LEU A 365 74.08 13.18 -22.82
C LEU A 365 74.50 12.68 -24.20
N LEU A 366 75.21 13.50 -24.98
CA LEU A 366 75.85 13.10 -26.24
C LEU A 366 77.09 12.21 -26.01
N ASN A 367 77.93 12.49 -25.01
CA ASN A 367 79.06 11.63 -24.63
C ASN A 367 78.61 10.27 -24.08
N LEU A 368 77.47 10.20 -23.39
CA LEU A 368 76.80 8.96 -22.98
C LEU A 368 76.28 8.15 -24.19
N LYS A 369 75.98 8.82 -25.30
CA LYS A 369 75.54 8.21 -26.57
C LYS A 369 76.72 7.76 -27.46
N GLU A 370 77.85 8.46 -27.40
CA GLU A 370 79.03 8.21 -28.23
C GLU A 370 80.04 7.24 -27.59
N ARG A 371 80.11 7.19 -26.25
CA ARG A 371 80.85 6.16 -25.53
C ARG A 371 80.00 4.90 -25.49
N GLY A 372 80.18 4.05 -26.50
CA GLY A 372 79.45 2.79 -26.75
C GLY A 372 79.15 1.94 -25.52
N SER A 373 78.08 2.30 -24.82
CA SER A 373 77.34 1.46 -23.91
C SER A 373 75.89 1.50 -24.37
N SER A 374 75.40 0.33 -24.70
CA SER A 374 74.09 0.10 -25.27
C SER A 374 72.99 0.45 -24.28
N PHE A 375 72.64 1.73 -24.19
CA PHE A 375 71.26 2.09 -23.83
C PHE A 375 70.40 1.92 -25.09
N SER A 376 70.31 0.66 -25.56
CA SER A 376 69.05 0.26 -26.14
C SER A 376 68.04 0.51 -25.05
N LEU A 377 67.06 1.35 -25.32
CA LEU A 377 65.76 1.29 -24.67
C LEU A 377 65.32 -0.18 -24.78
N LYS A 378 65.79 -1.04 -23.85
CA LYS A 378 65.14 -2.30 -23.58
C LYS A 378 63.73 -1.82 -23.33
N LYS A 379 62.83 -2.18 -24.24
CA LYS A 379 61.40 -2.30 -23.99
C LYS A 379 61.26 -2.55 -22.51
N ASP A 380 60.96 -1.48 -21.79
CA ASP A 380 60.88 -1.56 -20.35
C ASP A 380 59.71 -2.51 -20.17
N LYS A 381 60.01 -3.75 -19.79
CA LYS A 381 59.01 -4.81 -19.84
C LYS A 381 57.82 -4.40 -19.00
N ASP A 382 58.06 -3.57 -17.99
CA ASP A 382 57.05 -3.00 -17.11
C ASP A 382 56.26 -1.88 -17.81
N PHE A 383 56.90 -1.04 -18.64
CA PHE A 383 56.21 -0.05 -19.49
C PHE A 383 55.35 -0.70 -20.59
N ASP A 384 55.89 -1.69 -21.29
CA ASP A 384 55.17 -2.46 -22.32
C ASP A 384 54.05 -3.30 -21.68
N LEU A 385 54.25 -3.82 -20.46
CA LEU A 385 53.22 -4.51 -19.68
C LEU A 385 52.14 -3.55 -19.21
N LEU A 386 52.49 -2.35 -18.74
CA LEU A 386 51.56 -1.30 -18.36
C LEU A 386 50.73 -0.85 -19.56
N LYS A 387 51.37 -0.68 -20.72
CA LYS A 387 50.73 -0.36 -22.00
C LYS A 387 49.72 -1.42 -22.45
N LYS A 388 49.94 -2.70 -22.12
CA LYS A 388 48.99 -3.78 -22.38
C LYS A 388 47.90 -3.89 -21.31
N LYS A 389 48.26 -3.66 -20.04
CA LYS A 389 47.33 -3.77 -18.89
C LYS A 389 46.35 -2.60 -18.82
N ILE A 390 46.73 -1.40 -19.23
CA ILE A 390 45.82 -0.24 -19.21
C ILE A 390 44.57 -0.52 -20.07
N PRO A 391 44.68 -0.94 -21.35
CA PRO A 391 43.52 -1.36 -22.14
C PRO A 391 42.71 -2.48 -21.47
N ASP A 392 43.35 -3.48 -20.89
CA ASP A 392 42.67 -4.59 -20.19
C ASP A 392 41.91 -4.12 -18.93
N VAL A 393 42.39 -3.09 -18.24
CA VAL A 393 41.70 -2.47 -17.11
C VAL A 393 40.56 -1.58 -17.60
N VAL A 394 40.76 -0.83 -18.69
CA VAL A 394 39.70 -0.04 -19.33
C VAL A 394 38.56 -0.95 -19.82
N THR A 395 38.85 -2.12 -20.41
CA THR A 395 37.82 -3.07 -20.82
C THR A 395 37.06 -3.66 -19.65
N LYS A 396 37.74 -4.00 -18.54
CA LYS A 396 37.07 -4.44 -17.30
C LYS A 396 36.22 -3.34 -16.66
N LEU A 397 36.68 -2.09 -16.68
CA LEU A 397 35.88 -0.95 -16.23
C LEU A 397 34.66 -0.75 -17.16
N ASN A 398 34.81 -0.96 -18.48
CA ASN A 398 33.68 -0.95 -19.40
C ASN A 398 32.70 -2.08 -19.11
N GLU A 399 33.17 -3.30 -18.82
CA GLU A 399 32.29 -4.42 -18.41
C GLU A 399 31.56 -4.13 -17.09
N ILE A 400 32.20 -3.42 -16.14
CA ILE A 400 31.55 -2.98 -14.91
C ILE A 400 30.53 -1.87 -15.21
N LEU A 401 30.83 -0.94 -16.11
CA LEU A 401 29.92 0.15 -16.48
C LEU A 401 28.72 -0.34 -17.31
N ASP A 402 28.92 -1.30 -18.22
CA ASP A 402 27.88 -1.94 -19.04
C ASP A 402 27.10 -2.98 -18.21
N GLY A 403 27.79 -3.80 -17.42
CA GLY A 403 27.17 -4.83 -16.56
C GLY A 403 26.39 -4.27 -15.37
N ASN A 404 26.52 -2.98 -15.09
CA ASN A 404 25.72 -2.27 -14.10
C ASN A 404 24.49 -1.60 -14.72
N GLU A 405 23.88 -2.29 -15.68
CA GLU A 405 22.64 -1.92 -16.38
C GLU A 405 21.49 -1.57 -15.40
N LYS A 406 21.53 -2.14 -14.20
CA LYS A 406 20.65 -1.77 -13.07
C LYS A 406 20.78 -0.30 -12.68
N LEU A 407 21.99 0.29 -12.62
CA LEU A 407 22.19 1.71 -12.28
C LEU A 407 21.75 2.68 -13.37
N ARG A 408 21.86 2.28 -14.65
CA ARG A 408 21.29 3.05 -15.77
C ARG A 408 19.75 3.05 -15.71
N GLN A 409 19.17 1.90 -15.38
CA GLN A 409 17.74 1.82 -15.03
C GLN A 409 17.40 2.66 -13.80
N PHE A 410 18.25 2.73 -12.77
CA PHE A 410 18.02 3.62 -11.62
C PHE A 410 18.08 5.11 -11.98
N SER A 411 18.98 5.56 -12.85
CA SER A 411 19.00 6.97 -13.30
C SER A 411 17.77 7.32 -14.13
N GLU A 412 17.35 6.43 -15.04
CA GLU A 412 16.12 6.59 -15.81
C GLU A 412 14.88 6.55 -14.90
N ASN A 413 14.90 5.71 -13.86
CA ASN A 413 13.83 5.64 -12.86
C ASN A 413 13.74 6.90 -11.99
N ILE A 414 14.87 7.53 -11.62
CA ILE A 414 14.86 8.81 -10.87
C ILE A 414 14.31 9.94 -11.72
N GLU A 415 14.67 10.00 -13.00
CA GLU A 415 14.13 10.97 -13.94
C GLU A 415 12.63 10.72 -14.20
N SER A 416 12.21 9.45 -14.23
CA SER A 416 10.79 9.08 -14.26
C SER A 416 10.04 9.47 -12.99
N LEU A 417 10.68 9.34 -11.81
CA LEU A 417 10.10 9.70 -10.52
C LEU A 417 9.91 11.21 -10.39
N ASN A 418 10.85 12.00 -10.91
CA ASN A 418 10.71 13.45 -11.01
C ASN A 418 9.56 13.83 -11.95
N ASN A 419 9.42 13.17 -13.11
CA ASN A 419 8.28 13.37 -14.00
C ASN A 419 6.94 12.98 -13.35
N PHE A 420 6.92 11.91 -12.54
CA PHE A 420 5.74 11.53 -11.75
C PHE A 420 5.42 12.56 -10.67
N LYS A 421 6.42 13.13 -10.02
CA LYS A 421 6.26 14.20 -9.03
C LYS A 421 5.71 15.48 -9.66
N ASP A 422 6.27 15.92 -10.79
CA ASP A 422 5.76 17.09 -11.52
C ASP A 422 4.32 16.87 -12.00
N ARG A 423 3.99 15.64 -12.43
CA ARG A 423 2.62 15.28 -12.81
C ARG A 423 1.68 15.20 -11.62
N LEU A 424 2.14 14.72 -10.48
CA LEU A 424 1.37 14.69 -9.24
C LEU A 424 1.08 16.13 -8.78
N ASP A 425 2.08 17.00 -8.76
CA ASP A 425 1.94 18.42 -8.41
C ASP A 425 0.99 19.12 -9.37
N PHE A 426 1.09 18.85 -10.69
CA PHE A 426 0.12 19.34 -11.68
C PHE A 426 -1.30 18.88 -11.36
N LEU A 427 -1.51 17.57 -11.13
CA LEU A 427 -2.82 17.01 -10.80
C LEU A 427 -3.37 17.56 -9.48
N GLN A 428 -2.52 17.83 -8.50
CA GLN A 428 -2.91 18.42 -7.22
C GLN A 428 -3.38 19.87 -7.41
N THR A 429 -2.67 20.63 -8.26
CA THR A 429 -3.04 22.00 -8.61
C THR A 429 -4.35 22.03 -9.40
N GLU A 430 -4.51 21.14 -10.37
CA GLU A 430 -5.74 20.96 -11.14
C GLU A 430 -6.91 20.57 -10.23
N ASN A 431 -6.71 19.64 -9.27
CA ASN A 431 -7.74 19.26 -8.31
C ASN A 431 -8.15 20.44 -7.41
N HIS A 432 -7.20 21.29 -7.02
CA HIS A 432 -7.49 22.53 -6.28
C HIS A 432 -8.35 23.49 -7.11
N GLN A 433 -7.98 23.71 -8.37
CA GLN A 433 -8.74 24.56 -9.30
C GLN A 433 -10.15 24.00 -9.56
N LEU A 434 -10.29 22.69 -9.72
CA LEU A 434 -11.59 22.03 -9.89
C LEU A 434 -12.46 22.16 -8.63
N LYS A 435 -11.86 22.03 -7.43
CA LYS A 435 -12.57 22.28 -6.17
C LYS A 435 -13.05 23.72 -6.07
N ASP A 436 -12.21 24.69 -6.39
CA ASP A 436 -12.59 26.11 -6.37
C ASP A 436 -13.72 26.39 -7.36
N MET A 437 -13.61 25.88 -8.59
CA MET A 437 -14.65 25.99 -9.61
C MET A 437 -15.96 25.31 -9.17
N LEU A 438 -15.88 24.15 -8.49
CA LEU A 438 -17.03 23.47 -7.91
C LEU A 438 -17.68 24.30 -6.81
N THR A 439 -16.90 24.95 -5.94
CA THR A 439 -17.45 25.83 -4.90
C THR A 439 -18.13 27.06 -5.50
N GLU A 440 -17.58 27.62 -6.57
CA GLU A 440 -18.16 28.72 -7.32
C GLU A 440 -19.47 28.29 -7.99
N LYS A 441 -19.48 27.14 -8.68
CA LYS A 441 -20.69 26.56 -9.27
C LYS A 441 -21.75 26.22 -8.21
N LYS A 442 -21.36 25.76 -7.02
CA LYS A 442 -22.28 25.53 -5.90
C LYS A 442 -22.90 26.86 -5.40
N LYS A 443 -22.14 27.95 -5.36
CA LYS A 443 -22.66 29.30 -5.03
C LYS A 443 -23.60 29.80 -6.12
N GLU A 444 -23.26 29.59 -7.40
CA GLU A 444 -24.11 29.94 -8.55
C GLU A 444 -25.45 29.19 -8.51
N VAL A 445 -25.43 27.87 -8.28
CA VAL A 445 -26.63 27.05 -8.14
C VAL A 445 -27.48 27.52 -6.95
N LYS A 446 -26.88 27.86 -5.80
CA LYS A 446 -27.63 28.43 -4.66
C LYS A 446 -28.29 29.77 -5.01
N SER A 447 -27.60 30.63 -5.77
CA SER A 447 -28.16 31.90 -6.26
C SER A 447 -29.33 31.65 -7.22
N LEU A 448 -29.16 30.77 -8.20
CA LEU A 448 -30.19 30.40 -9.16
C LEU A 448 -31.40 29.73 -8.48
N SER A 449 -31.17 28.86 -7.50
CA SER A 449 -32.24 28.25 -6.71
C SER A 449 -33.02 29.30 -5.92
N SER A 450 -32.34 30.29 -5.36
CA SER A 450 -33.00 31.41 -4.66
C SER A 450 -33.82 32.26 -5.62
N GLN A 451 -33.30 32.55 -6.82
CA GLN A 451 -34.02 33.26 -7.87
C GLN A 451 -35.24 32.46 -8.38
N LEU A 452 -35.10 31.15 -8.54
CA LEU A 452 -36.19 30.26 -8.94
C LEU A 452 -37.29 30.23 -7.87
N SER A 453 -36.93 30.19 -6.58
CA SER A 453 -37.89 30.27 -5.48
C SER A 453 -38.68 31.59 -5.51
N VAL A 454 -38.00 32.72 -5.72
CA VAL A 454 -38.65 34.04 -5.85
C VAL A 454 -39.53 34.11 -7.10
N ALA A 455 -39.10 33.53 -8.22
CA ALA A 455 -39.90 33.46 -9.44
C ALA A 455 -41.14 32.55 -9.28
N MET A 456 -41.00 31.45 -8.56
CA MET A 456 -42.08 30.51 -8.25
C MET A 456 -43.11 31.15 -7.31
N GLU A 457 -42.69 31.88 -6.27
CA GLU A 457 -43.59 32.68 -5.42
C GLU A 457 -44.34 33.75 -6.24
N LYS A 458 -43.64 34.48 -7.12
CA LYS A 458 -44.30 35.45 -8.01
C LYS A 458 -45.30 34.78 -8.95
N SER A 459 -44.98 33.61 -9.50
CA SER A 459 -45.88 32.85 -10.36
C SER A 459 -47.12 32.36 -9.60
N SER A 460 -46.94 31.85 -8.38
CA SER A 460 -48.03 31.46 -7.48
C SER A 460 -48.95 32.65 -7.16
N GLN A 461 -48.35 33.81 -6.82
CA GLN A 461 -49.09 35.04 -6.59
C GLN A 461 -49.88 35.46 -7.84
N GLN A 462 -49.27 35.38 -9.02
CA GLN A 462 -49.90 35.72 -10.29
C GLN A 462 -51.04 34.75 -10.65
N GLN A 463 -50.90 33.47 -10.30
CA GLN A 463 -51.93 32.45 -10.48
C GLN A 463 -53.12 32.67 -9.53
N LEU A 464 -52.86 33.07 -8.29
CA LEU A 464 -53.87 33.53 -7.32
C LEU A 464 -54.64 34.75 -7.86
N THR A 465 -53.93 35.77 -8.35
CA THR A 465 -54.55 36.97 -8.95
C THR A 465 -55.38 36.60 -10.18
N LYS A 466 -54.87 35.73 -11.06
CA LYS A 466 -55.60 35.23 -12.24
C LYS A 466 -56.87 34.51 -11.83
N LYS A 467 -56.82 33.64 -10.81
CA LYS A 467 -57.99 32.93 -10.27
C LYS A 467 -59.03 33.89 -9.67
N SER A 468 -58.59 34.99 -9.05
CA SER A 468 -59.49 36.04 -8.55
C SER A 468 -60.18 36.79 -9.69
N LEU A 469 -59.43 37.17 -10.74
CA LEU A 469 -59.98 37.84 -11.92
C LEU A 469 -60.96 36.94 -12.66
N LEU A 470 -60.65 35.65 -12.80
CA LEU A 470 -61.52 34.67 -13.45
C LEU A 470 -62.86 34.49 -12.71
N ARG A 471 -62.82 34.55 -11.36
CA ARG A 471 -64.04 34.55 -10.54
C ARG A 471 -64.86 35.83 -10.73
N SER A 472 -64.20 36.98 -10.86
CA SER A 472 -64.89 38.25 -11.14
C SER A 472 -65.51 38.28 -12.54
N VAL A 473 -64.83 37.70 -13.54
CA VAL A 473 -65.36 37.56 -14.91
C VAL A 473 -66.58 36.63 -14.91
N GLN A 474 -66.52 35.48 -14.25
CA GLN A 474 -67.67 34.58 -14.13
C GLN A 474 -68.87 35.29 -13.50
N LYS A 475 -68.64 36.06 -12.43
CA LYS A 475 -69.71 36.84 -11.79
C LYS A 475 -70.33 37.88 -12.75
N LEU A 476 -69.50 38.57 -13.53
CA LEU A 476 -69.98 39.52 -14.54
C LEU A 476 -70.75 38.83 -15.67
N GLU A 477 -70.33 37.62 -16.10
CA GLU A 477 -71.08 36.82 -17.07
C GLU A 477 -72.44 36.40 -16.52
N ASP A 478 -72.49 35.97 -15.26
CA ASP A 478 -73.75 35.65 -14.58
C ASP A 478 -74.65 36.89 -14.48
N ASP A 479 -74.10 38.05 -14.05
CA ASP A 479 -74.83 39.32 -13.95
C ASP A 479 -75.35 39.81 -15.33
N VAL A 480 -74.59 39.60 -16.41
CA VAL A 480 -75.01 39.91 -17.80
C VAL A 480 -76.09 38.94 -18.28
N GLY A 481 -75.99 37.66 -17.92
CA GLY A 481 -77.03 36.66 -18.19
C GLY A 481 -78.36 37.03 -17.55
N ASP A 482 -78.32 37.45 -16.28
CA ASP A 482 -79.50 37.92 -15.54
C ASP A 482 -80.08 39.20 -16.16
N ALA A 483 -79.24 40.18 -16.50
CA ALA A 483 -79.69 41.40 -17.17
C ALA A 483 -80.31 41.11 -18.55
N HIS A 484 -79.78 40.15 -19.30
CA HIS A 484 -80.35 39.75 -20.59
C HIS A 484 -81.72 39.08 -20.42
N ALA A 485 -81.88 38.23 -19.40
CA ALA A 485 -83.17 37.64 -19.06
C ALA A 485 -84.19 38.72 -18.65
N GLU A 486 -83.78 39.72 -17.86
CA GLU A 486 -84.62 40.86 -17.49
C GLU A 486 -85.08 41.66 -18.71
N VAL A 487 -84.16 41.99 -19.63
CA VAL A 487 -84.49 42.67 -20.90
C VAL A 487 -85.46 41.83 -21.73
N SER A 488 -85.25 40.50 -21.82
CA SER A 488 -86.16 39.61 -22.54
C SER A 488 -87.57 39.61 -21.93
N ILE A 489 -87.68 39.56 -20.61
CA ILE A 489 -88.95 39.64 -19.89
C ILE A 489 -89.64 40.98 -20.16
N VAL A 490 -88.89 42.09 -20.07
CA VAL A 490 -89.42 43.44 -20.35
C VAL A 490 -89.92 43.54 -21.80
N GLN A 491 -89.16 43.00 -22.75
CA GLN A 491 -89.53 42.99 -24.17
C GLN A 491 -90.79 42.16 -24.42
N ASP A 492 -90.92 40.99 -23.78
CA ASP A 492 -92.12 40.15 -23.86
C ASP A 492 -93.35 40.82 -23.24
N VAL A 493 -93.17 41.54 -22.13
CA VAL A 493 -94.24 42.34 -21.50
C VAL A 493 -94.70 43.46 -22.44
N TYR A 494 -93.77 44.23 -23.03
CA TYR A 494 -94.12 45.26 -24.00
C TYR A 494 -94.82 44.67 -25.23
N LYS A 495 -94.33 43.53 -25.74
CA LYS A 495 -94.96 42.83 -26.87
C LYS A 495 -96.41 42.43 -26.55
N CYS A 496 -96.66 41.83 -25.38
CA CYS A 496 -98.02 41.51 -24.95
C CYS A 496 -98.91 42.75 -24.84
N LEU A 497 -98.36 43.87 -24.34
CA LEU A 497 -99.10 45.13 -24.19
C LEU A 497 -99.46 45.75 -25.55
N PHE A 498 -98.55 45.69 -26.53
CA PHE A 498 -98.81 46.13 -27.90
C PHE A 498 -99.83 45.22 -28.61
N GLU A 499 -99.74 43.90 -28.43
CA GLU A 499 -100.73 42.95 -28.97
C GLU A 499 -102.15 43.20 -28.38
N ASP A 500 -102.26 43.49 -27.07
CA ASP A 500 -103.52 43.88 -26.43
C ASP A 500 -104.07 45.22 -26.99
N MET A 501 -103.21 46.23 -27.15
CA MET A 501 -103.61 47.51 -27.75
C MET A 501 -104.04 47.36 -29.22
N GLU A 502 -103.33 46.55 -30.01
CA GLU A 502 -103.71 46.26 -31.39
C GLU A 502 -105.09 45.58 -31.46
N SER A 503 -105.37 44.64 -30.54
CA SER A 503 -106.67 43.98 -30.46
C SER A 503 -107.80 44.96 -30.11
N LYS A 504 -107.57 45.90 -29.19
CA LYS A 504 -108.54 46.95 -28.81
C LYS A 504 -108.79 47.93 -29.96
N CYS A 505 -107.75 48.39 -30.65
CA CYS A 505 -107.89 49.27 -31.80
C CYS A 505 -108.69 48.61 -32.94
N ARG A 506 -108.49 47.30 -33.16
CA ARG A 506 -109.24 46.51 -34.14
C ARG A 506 -110.73 46.46 -33.78
N PHE A 507 -111.06 46.18 -32.51
CA PHE A 507 -112.44 46.16 -32.02
C PHE A 507 -113.14 47.52 -32.22
N ILE A 508 -112.49 48.62 -31.85
CA ILE A 508 -113.04 49.98 -32.03
C ILE A 508 -113.27 50.30 -33.52
N THR A 509 -112.34 49.87 -34.38
CA THR A 509 -112.45 50.11 -35.82
C THR A 509 -113.62 49.35 -36.43
N GLU A 510 -113.78 48.07 -36.08
CA GLU A 510 -114.91 47.23 -36.52
C GLU A 510 -116.26 47.80 -36.05
N GLU A 511 -116.35 48.29 -34.81
CA GLU A 511 -117.54 48.96 -34.26
C GLU A 511 -117.88 50.25 -35.03
N LEU A 512 -116.88 51.08 -35.34
CA LEU A 512 -117.06 52.31 -36.12
C LEU A 512 -117.54 52.03 -37.55
N TYR A 513 -117.01 51.00 -38.21
CA TYR A 513 -117.46 50.58 -39.54
C TYR A 513 -118.93 50.14 -39.53
N LEU A 514 -119.35 49.37 -38.52
CA LEU A 514 -120.74 48.95 -38.39
C LEU A 514 -121.68 50.15 -38.17
N LYS A 515 -121.26 51.11 -37.32
CA LYS A 515 -122.01 52.34 -37.06
C LYS A 515 -122.12 53.25 -38.29
N TYR A 516 -121.05 53.35 -39.08
CA TYR A 516 -121.06 54.08 -40.34
C TYR A 516 -122.03 53.47 -41.36
N GLY A 517 -122.10 52.13 -41.46
CA GLY A 517 -123.05 51.41 -42.30
C GLY A 517 -124.51 51.76 -41.98
N PHE A 518 -124.90 51.72 -40.70
CA PHE A 518 -126.25 52.12 -40.27
C PHE A 518 -126.58 53.59 -40.59
N MET A 519 -125.61 54.48 -40.44
CA MET A 519 -125.79 55.91 -40.73
C MET A 519 -126.00 56.16 -42.24
N GLN A 520 -125.28 55.45 -43.11
CA GLN A 520 -125.43 55.57 -44.56
C GLN A 520 -126.82 55.09 -45.03
N GLU A 521 -127.32 53.98 -44.51
CA GLU A 521 -128.70 53.51 -44.75
C GLU A 521 -129.74 54.55 -44.32
N THR A 522 -129.51 55.23 -43.19
CA THR A 522 -130.43 56.26 -42.67
C THR A 522 -130.49 57.49 -43.59
N TYR A 523 -129.33 57.94 -44.10
CA TYR A 523 -129.28 59.08 -45.03
C TYR A 523 -129.88 58.77 -46.40
N GLU A 524 -129.76 57.53 -46.88
CA GLU A 524 -130.34 57.11 -48.15
C GLU A 524 -131.88 57.13 -48.12
N VAL A 525 -132.48 56.81 -46.96
CA VAL A 525 -133.94 56.93 -46.73
C VAL A 525 -134.39 58.40 -46.75
N ILE A 526 -133.66 59.30 -46.10
CA ILE A 526 -134.03 60.73 -46.01
C ILE A 526 -133.93 61.44 -47.37
N LEU A 527 -132.88 61.16 -48.14
CA LEU A 527 -132.69 61.75 -49.47
C LEU A 527 -133.77 61.30 -50.47
N LYS A 528 -134.30 60.08 -50.29
CA LYS A 528 -135.40 59.55 -51.10
C LYS A 528 -136.75 60.24 -50.81
N ASP A 529 -136.99 60.67 -49.56
CA ASP A 529 -138.22 61.39 -49.16
C ASP A 529 -138.26 62.86 -49.62
N THR A 530 -137.10 63.48 -49.86
CA THR A 530 -137.02 64.91 -50.23
C THR A 530 -137.21 65.22 -51.72
N VAL A 531 -137.02 64.24 -52.60
CA VAL A 531 -137.11 64.42 -54.06
C VAL A 531 -138.57 64.46 -54.58
N ASP A 532 -139.56 64.07 -53.76
CA ASP A 532 -140.96 64.01 -54.16
C ASP A 532 -141.80 65.28 -53.81
N SER A 533 -141.21 66.39 -53.34
CA SER A 533 -142.01 67.51 -52.76
C SER A 533 -141.83 68.94 -53.29
N VAL A 534 -141.00 69.24 -54.31
CA VAL A 534 -140.82 70.65 -54.76
C VAL A 534 -140.83 70.82 -56.28
N GLN A 535 -142.04 70.92 -56.84
CA GLN A 535 -142.32 71.49 -58.16
C GLN A 535 -143.54 72.40 -58.08
N ALA A 536 -143.36 73.73 -57.95
CA ALA A 536 -144.21 74.77 -58.56
C ALA A 536 -143.81 76.22 -58.19
N SER A 537 -143.83 77.08 -59.22
CA SER A 537 -144.25 78.51 -59.22
C SER A 537 -143.18 79.63 -59.15
N TYR A 538 -143.48 80.76 -59.83
CA TYR A 538 -142.62 81.62 -60.66
C TYR A 538 -142.91 83.15 -60.44
N GLY A 539 -141.93 84.06 -60.63
CA GLY A 539 -142.09 85.30 -61.47
C GLY A 539 -142.01 86.78 -60.94
N LEU A 540 -141.03 87.55 -61.48
CA LEU A 540 -140.98 88.99 -61.98
C LEU A 540 -140.94 90.23 -61.02
N LYS A 541 -140.62 91.50 -61.43
CA LYS A 541 -139.44 92.28 -61.99
C LYS A 541 -139.79 93.83 -62.01
N ILE A 542 -138.81 94.75 -62.28
CA ILE A 542 -138.84 96.22 -62.70
C ILE A 542 -138.26 97.24 -61.66
N GLU A 543 -137.15 98.00 -61.85
CA GLU A 543 -136.79 99.26 -62.63
C GLU A 543 -137.23 100.59 -61.93
N GLU A 544 -136.59 101.78 -61.92
CA GLU A 544 -135.48 102.42 -62.68
C GLU A 544 -134.98 103.72 -61.97
N ALA A 545 -133.80 104.16 -62.40
CA ALA A 545 -132.92 105.30 -62.09
C ALA A 545 -133.51 106.70 -61.71
N ASN A 546 -133.34 107.08 -60.44
CA ASN A 546 -133.20 108.48 -60.00
C ASN A 546 -132.04 108.66 -58.97
N ILE A 547 -131.11 107.68 -58.96
CA ILE A 547 -130.09 107.44 -57.92
C ILE A 547 -128.71 108.01 -58.31
N GLU A 548 -128.53 108.39 -59.58
CA GLU A 548 -127.19 108.56 -60.16
C GLU A 548 -126.45 109.84 -59.74
N SER A 549 -127.16 110.91 -59.34
CA SER A 549 -126.53 112.18 -58.92
C SER A 549 -126.10 112.18 -57.44
N VAL A 550 -126.81 111.44 -56.58
CA VAL A 550 -126.43 111.23 -55.16
C VAL A 550 -125.27 110.25 -55.05
N MET A 551 -125.24 109.23 -55.92
CA MET A 551 -124.16 108.25 -55.97
C MET A 551 -122.76 108.85 -56.20
N LEU A 552 -122.63 109.95 -56.95
CA LEU A 552 -121.30 110.46 -57.31
C LEU A 552 -120.62 111.25 -56.19
N GLN A 553 -121.39 111.86 -55.27
CA GLN A 553 -120.85 112.53 -54.09
C GLN A 553 -120.58 111.52 -52.95
N GLU A 554 -121.45 110.52 -52.79
CA GLU A 554 -121.23 109.40 -51.86
C GLU A 554 -119.99 108.56 -52.24
N LEU A 555 -119.72 108.37 -53.53
CA LEU A 555 -118.57 107.61 -54.00
C LEU A 555 -117.22 108.29 -53.65
N LEU A 556 -117.17 109.62 -53.56
CA LEU A 556 -115.95 110.36 -53.21
C LEU A 556 -115.59 110.23 -51.72
N ASP A 557 -116.59 110.28 -50.83
CA ASP A 557 -116.39 110.09 -49.39
C ASP A 557 -116.02 108.62 -49.06
N ILE A 558 -116.61 107.67 -49.79
CA ILE A 558 -116.27 106.24 -49.70
C ILE A 558 -114.82 106.00 -50.13
N HIS A 559 -114.34 106.61 -51.23
CA HIS A 559 -112.95 106.44 -51.65
C HIS A 559 -111.93 106.99 -50.63
N GLN A 560 -112.25 108.09 -49.94
CA GLN A 560 -111.37 108.64 -48.90
C GLN A 560 -111.32 107.75 -47.65
N ILE A 561 -112.44 107.13 -47.28
CA ILE A 561 -112.51 106.17 -46.18
C ILE A 561 -111.76 104.89 -46.53
N ILE A 562 -111.99 104.32 -47.72
CA ILE A 562 -111.32 103.08 -48.18
C ILE A 562 -109.80 103.25 -48.24
N PHE A 563 -109.29 104.39 -48.72
CA PHE A 563 -107.83 104.62 -48.76
C PHE A 563 -107.21 104.77 -47.37
N LYS A 564 -107.94 105.35 -46.41
CA LYS A 564 -107.49 105.45 -45.01
C LYS A 564 -107.51 104.09 -44.31
N GLU A 565 -108.59 103.33 -44.49
CA GLU A 565 -108.74 101.97 -43.97
C GLU A 565 -107.63 101.05 -44.53
N ALA A 566 -107.42 101.07 -45.85
CA ALA A 566 -106.38 100.28 -46.51
C ALA A 566 -104.96 100.65 -46.06
N LEU A 567 -104.71 101.92 -45.69
CA LEU A 567 -103.43 102.35 -45.12
C LEU A 567 -103.24 101.86 -43.68
N VAL A 568 -104.31 101.83 -42.88
CA VAL A 568 -104.28 101.29 -41.50
C VAL A 568 -104.09 99.77 -41.54
N ASP A 569 -104.81 99.07 -42.40
CA ASP A 569 -104.66 97.62 -42.60
C ASP A 569 -103.25 97.26 -43.06
N ALA A 570 -102.65 98.05 -43.97
CA ALA A 570 -101.28 97.86 -44.41
C ALA A 570 -100.24 98.12 -43.30
N ASP A 571 -100.45 99.14 -42.45
CA ASP A 571 -99.59 99.43 -41.30
C ASP A 571 -99.68 98.33 -40.22
N GLU A 572 -100.88 97.81 -39.97
CA GLU A 572 -101.11 96.73 -39.01
C GLU A 572 -100.52 95.39 -39.51
N ALA A 573 -100.67 95.09 -40.80
CA ALA A 573 -100.02 93.94 -41.44
C ALA A 573 -98.48 94.04 -41.40
N LEU A 574 -97.91 95.24 -41.57
CA LEU A 574 -96.47 95.46 -41.44
C LEU A 574 -95.99 95.29 -39.99
N LYS A 575 -96.77 95.73 -39.00
CA LYS A 575 -96.47 95.51 -37.58
C LYS A 575 -96.50 94.03 -37.19
N LEU A 576 -97.48 93.27 -37.68
CA LEU A 576 -97.55 91.81 -37.49
C LEU A 576 -96.35 91.11 -38.12
N LYS A 577 -96.03 91.41 -39.39
CA LYS A 577 -94.83 90.87 -40.07
C LYS A 577 -93.54 91.25 -39.36
N ALA A 578 -93.43 92.47 -38.83
CA ALA A 578 -92.27 92.90 -38.06
C ALA A 578 -92.14 92.14 -36.72
N ALA A 579 -93.25 91.82 -36.05
CA ALA A 579 -93.27 91.00 -34.85
C ALA A 579 -92.90 89.54 -35.14
N GLU A 580 -93.43 88.97 -36.22
CA GLU A 580 -93.11 87.61 -36.68
C GLU A 580 -91.64 87.49 -37.11
N ASN A 581 -91.11 88.47 -37.86
CA ASN A 581 -89.68 88.53 -38.20
C ASN A 581 -88.80 88.62 -36.95
N LYS A 582 -89.18 89.38 -35.92
CA LYS A 582 -88.44 89.40 -34.65
C LYS A 582 -88.44 88.04 -33.95
N LYS A 583 -89.58 87.33 -33.97
CA LYS A 583 -89.69 85.97 -33.42
C LYS A 583 -88.79 84.99 -34.18
N LEU A 584 -88.84 85.00 -35.51
CA LEU A 584 -87.99 84.17 -36.36
C LEU A 584 -86.49 84.46 -36.16
N ILE A 585 -86.11 85.73 -36.01
CA ILE A 585 -84.71 86.11 -35.71
C ILE A 585 -84.26 85.51 -34.37
N SER A 586 -85.12 85.52 -33.34
CA SER A 586 -84.80 84.90 -32.05
C SER A 586 -84.68 83.38 -32.14
N GLU A 587 -85.53 82.73 -32.93
CA GLU A 587 -85.53 81.27 -33.13
C GLU A 587 -84.30 80.81 -33.94
N ILE A 588 -83.91 81.57 -34.96
CA ILE A 588 -82.65 81.35 -35.72
C ILE A 588 -81.44 81.48 -34.80
N HIS A 589 -81.43 82.46 -33.88
CA HIS A 589 -80.32 82.61 -32.93
C HIS A 589 -80.23 81.42 -31.96
N MET A 590 -81.37 80.91 -31.48
CA MET A 590 -81.41 79.70 -30.63
C MET A 590 -80.91 78.47 -31.37
N LEU A 591 -81.39 78.24 -32.60
CA LEU A 591 -80.94 77.14 -33.45
C LEU A 591 -79.45 77.23 -33.76
N LYS A 592 -78.92 78.44 -33.98
CA LYS A 592 -77.49 78.66 -34.20
C LYS A 592 -76.67 78.23 -32.99
N SER A 593 -77.09 78.58 -31.78
CA SER A 593 -76.42 78.14 -30.54
C SER A 593 -76.49 76.62 -30.37
N GLU A 594 -77.62 75.99 -30.68
CA GLU A 594 -77.77 74.53 -30.60
C GLU A 594 -76.89 73.80 -31.63
N VAL A 595 -76.78 74.32 -32.86
CA VAL A 595 -75.87 73.78 -33.88
C VAL A 595 -74.41 73.89 -33.45
N GLU A 596 -74.01 75.03 -32.87
CA GLU A 596 -72.65 75.24 -32.38
C GLU A 596 -72.30 74.29 -31.22
N GLU A 597 -73.25 74.01 -30.33
CA GLU A 597 -73.11 72.98 -29.28
C GLU A 597 -72.99 71.56 -29.86
N LYS A 598 -73.84 71.21 -30.83
CA LYS A 598 -73.77 69.90 -31.52
C LYS A 598 -72.46 69.72 -32.28
N GLU A 599 -71.95 70.78 -32.91
CA GLU A 599 -70.68 70.76 -33.65
C GLU A 599 -69.48 70.54 -32.70
N ASN A 600 -69.51 71.16 -31.51
CA ASN A 600 -68.53 70.90 -30.46
C ASN A 600 -68.59 69.45 -29.95
N LEU A 601 -69.79 68.90 -29.71
CA LEU A 601 -69.97 67.50 -29.30
C LEU A 601 -69.50 66.50 -30.37
N ILE A 602 -69.75 66.79 -31.65
CA ILE A 602 -69.26 65.98 -32.76
C ILE A 602 -67.72 65.96 -32.75
N LYS A 603 -67.10 67.14 -32.56
CA LYS A 603 -65.64 67.26 -32.51
C LYS A 603 -65.05 66.45 -31.35
N GLU A 604 -65.64 66.56 -30.16
CA GLU A 604 -65.22 65.83 -28.97
C GLU A 604 -65.40 64.30 -29.16
N ALA A 605 -66.50 63.87 -29.79
CA ALA A 605 -66.72 62.47 -30.13
C ALA A 605 -65.73 61.95 -31.19
N THR A 606 -65.37 62.76 -32.20
CA THR A 606 -64.35 62.40 -33.19
C THR A 606 -62.96 62.28 -32.56
N ASP A 607 -62.60 63.20 -31.66
CA ASP A 607 -61.32 63.14 -30.95
C ASP A 607 -61.23 61.91 -30.03
N ALA A 608 -62.32 61.57 -29.33
CA ALA A 608 -62.42 60.35 -28.52
C ALA A 608 -62.31 59.06 -29.37
N LEU A 609 -62.95 59.04 -30.54
CA LEU A 609 -62.88 57.91 -31.48
C LEU A 609 -61.46 57.75 -32.05
N GLU A 610 -60.81 58.84 -32.43
CA GLU A 610 -59.42 58.86 -32.91
C GLU A 610 -58.47 58.32 -31.82
N GLN A 611 -58.72 58.69 -30.55
CA GLN A 611 -57.94 58.20 -29.42
C GLN A 611 -58.13 56.68 -29.20
N GLU A 612 -59.37 56.18 -29.25
CA GLU A 612 -59.62 54.73 -29.13
C GLU A 612 -59.03 53.93 -30.30
N LYS A 613 -59.08 54.47 -31.53
CA LYS A 613 -58.43 53.84 -32.68
C LYS A 613 -56.92 53.67 -32.46
N ARG A 614 -56.22 54.70 -31.95
CA ARG A 614 -54.78 54.60 -31.63
C ARG A 614 -54.50 53.58 -30.52
N LYS A 615 -55.37 53.48 -29.50
CA LYS A 615 -55.22 52.45 -28.45
C LYS A 615 -55.41 51.04 -29.01
N MET A 616 -56.38 50.85 -29.90
CA MET A 616 -56.63 49.57 -30.57
C MET A 616 -55.45 49.15 -31.47
N GLU A 617 -54.88 50.08 -32.22
CA GLU A 617 -53.68 49.85 -33.04
C GLU A 617 -52.48 49.44 -32.16
N SER A 618 -52.25 50.15 -31.04
CA SER A 618 -51.20 49.79 -30.08
C SER A 618 -51.42 48.40 -29.44
N ALA A 619 -52.67 48.07 -29.09
CA ALA A 619 -53.01 46.76 -28.54
C ALA A 619 -52.81 45.64 -29.57
N SER A 620 -53.14 45.89 -30.85
CA SER A 620 -52.89 44.95 -31.95
C SER A 620 -51.39 44.69 -32.13
N GLU A 621 -50.58 45.74 -32.13
CA GLU A 621 -49.12 45.62 -32.26
C GLU A 621 -48.50 44.85 -31.07
N GLN A 622 -49.02 45.05 -29.85
CA GLN A 622 -48.62 44.26 -28.69
C GLN A 622 -49.02 42.78 -28.84
N LEU A 623 -50.21 42.50 -29.37
CA LEU A 623 -50.69 41.14 -29.63
C LEU A 623 -49.83 40.41 -30.66
N ASP A 624 -49.46 41.09 -31.75
CA ASP A 624 -48.59 40.53 -32.79
C ASP A 624 -47.18 40.25 -32.24
N ASN A 625 -46.63 41.15 -31.41
CA ASN A 625 -45.37 40.93 -30.72
C ASN A 625 -45.42 39.73 -29.75
N LEU A 626 -46.54 39.55 -29.02
CA LEU A 626 -46.73 38.39 -28.14
C LEU A 626 -46.87 37.10 -28.94
N ARG A 627 -47.57 37.13 -30.08
CA ARG A 627 -47.70 35.98 -30.98
C ARG A 627 -46.33 35.56 -31.53
N ALA A 628 -45.52 36.50 -32.00
CA ALA A 628 -44.16 36.21 -32.44
C ALA A 628 -43.27 35.63 -31.33
N LYS A 629 -43.41 36.10 -30.08
CA LYS A 629 -42.73 35.51 -28.93
C LYS A 629 -43.19 34.08 -28.65
N ALA A 630 -44.49 33.82 -28.74
CA ALA A 630 -45.04 32.47 -28.56
C ALA A 630 -44.53 31.51 -29.63
N ASP A 631 -44.51 31.92 -30.91
CA ASP A 631 -43.98 31.12 -32.01
C ASP A 631 -42.50 30.77 -31.82
N ASN A 632 -41.70 31.75 -31.37
CA ASN A 632 -40.29 31.51 -31.03
C ASN A 632 -40.14 30.54 -29.85
N GLN A 633 -40.99 30.62 -28.82
CA GLN A 633 -40.97 29.66 -27.71
C GLN A 633 -41.33 28.25 -28.18
N TYR A 634 -42.33 28.09 -29.03
CA TYR A 634 -42.68 26.79 -29.60
C TYR A 634 -41.54 26.19 -30.42
N LYS A 635 -40.84 27.02 -31.21
CA LYS A 635 -39.65 26.58 -31.95
C LYS A 635 -38.54 26.10 -31.02
N LEU A 636 -38.24 26.86 -29.96
CA LEU A 636 -37.23 26.50 -28.97
C LEU A 636 -37.60 25.20 -28.22
N ILE A 637 -38.87 25.02 -27.87
CA ILE A 637 -39.37 23.76 -27.27
C ILE A 637 -39.19 22.58 -28.25
N GLY A 638 -39.46 22.81 -29.54
CA GLY A 638 -39.23 21.82 -30.61
C GLY A 638 -37.75 21.46 -30.80
N GLU A 639 -36.83 22.40 -30.60
CA GLU A 639 -35.39 22.16 -30.65
C GLU A 639 -34.91 21.42 -29.39
N ASN A 640 -35.32 21.88 -28.20
CA ASN A 640 -34.98 21.25 -26.92
C ASN A 640 -35.52 19.81 -26.82
N SER A 641 -36.71 19.53 -27.36
CA SER A 641 -37.25 18.16 -27.39
C SER A 641 -36.42 17.23 -28.27
N LYS A 642 -35.93 17.71 -29.43
CA LYS A 642 -35.01 16.93 -30.28
C LYS A 642 -33.68 16.66 -29.58
N GLU A 643 -33.12 17.67 -28.90
CA GLU A 643 -31.90 17.51 -28.11
C GLU A 643 -32.09 16.52 -26.94
N LEU A 644 -33.25 16.57 -26.27
CA LEU A 644 -33.63 15.62 -25.24
C LEU A 644 -33.73 14.19 -25.79
N ASP A 645 -34.28 13.99 -26.98
CA ASP A 645 -34.34 12.67 -27.61
C ASP A 645 -32.94 12.13 -27.96
N VAL A 646 -32.04 12.99 -28.44
CA VAL A 646 -30.63 12.62 -28.71
C VAL A 646 -29.90 12.25 -27.42
N THR A 647 -30.01 13.07 -26.38
CA THR A 647 -29.35 12.80 -25.09
C THR A 647 -29.90 11.54 -24.42
N LYS A 648 -31.22 11.28 -24.52
CA LYS A 648 -31.84 10.02 -24.10
C LYS A 648 -31.28 8.82 -24.86
N GLY A 649 -31.11 8.94 -26.17
CA GLY A 649 -30.47 7.90 -26.99
C GLY A 649 -29.04 7.59 -26.53
N ASN A 650 -28.24 8.63 -26.25
CA ASN A 650 -26.87 8.50 -25.73
C ASN A 650 -26.84 7.85 -24.35
N LEU A 651 -27.79 8.19 -23.47
CA LEU A 651 -27.88 7.61 -22.13
C LEU A 651 -28.20 6.11 -22.18
N VAL A 652 -29.10 5.69 -23.07
CA VAL A 652 -29.39 4.26 -23.31
C VAL A 652 -28.18 3.53 -23.89
N ALA A 653 -27.39 4.18 -24.74
CA ALA A 653 -26.15 3.59 -25.26
C ALA A 653 -25.10 3.41 -24.14
N ALA A 654 -24.92 4.42 -23.29
CA ALA A 654 -24.03 4.37 -22.14
C ALA A 654 -24.45 3.29 -21.12
N GLU A 655 -25.75 3.12 -20.89
CA GLU A 655 -26.28 2.06 -20.02
C GLU A 655 -25.92 0.66 -20.53
N LYS A 656 -25.99 0.43 -21.85
CA LYS A 656 -25.56 -0.83 -22.46
C LYS A 656 -24.06 -1.06 -22.32
N GLU A 657 -23.23 -0.02 -22.40
CA GLU A 657 -21.80 -0.14 -22.15
C GLU A 657 -21.48 -0.45 -20.68
N ILE A 658 -22.16 0.20 -19.73
CA ILE A 658 -22.03 -0.10 -18.29
C ILE A 658 -22.37 -1.57 -18.03
N GLU A 659 -23.43 -2.08 -18.64
CA GLU A 659 -23.82 -3.49 -18.49
C GLU A 659 -22.77 -4.46 -19.08
N LYS A 660 -22.10 -4.07 -20.17
CA LYS A 660 -20.97 -4.84 -20.71
C LYS A 660 -19.78 -4.82 -19.74
N TYR A 661 -19.44 -3.67 -19.17
CA TYR A 661 -18.35 -3.56 -18.20
C TYR A 661 -18.65 -4.34 -16.92
N LYS A 662 -19.90 -4.36 -16.43
CA LYS A 662 -20.30 -5.19 -15.30
C LYS A 662 -20.04 -6.68 -15.56
N LYS A 663 -20.37 -7.18 -16.75
CA LYS A 663 -20.08 -8.58 -17.13
C LYS A 663 -18.58 -8.87 -17.16
N GLN A 664 -17.78 -7.95 -17.69
CA GLN A 664 -16.33 -8.09 -17.71
C GLN A 664 -15.72 -8.08 -16.30
N ILE A 665 -16.23 -7.23 -15.40
CA ILE A 665 -15.81 -7.21 -13.99
C ILE A 665 -16.15 -8.55 -13.33
N TYR A 666 -17.36 -9.08 -13.56
CA TYR A 666 -17.74 -10.38 -13.00
C TYR A 666 -16.85 -11.54 -13.51
N GLU A 667 -16.49 -11.56 -14.80
CA GLU A 667 -15.54 -12.53 -15.35
C GLU A 667 -14.13 -12.38 -14.75
N LEU A 668 -13.68 -11.14 -14.53
CA LEU A 668 -12.39 -10.87 -13.89
C LEU A 668 -12.37 -11.27 -12.42
N ASP A 669 -13.44 -11.00 -11.67
CA ASP A 669 -13.57 -11.37 -10.27
C ASP A 669 -13.57 -12.90 -10.12
N GLN A 670 -14.27 -13.64 -10.98
CA GLN A 670 -14.21 -15.11 -11.00
C GLN A 670 -12.80 -15.64 -11.28
N ASN A 671 -12.09 -15.03 -12.24
CA ASN A 671 -10.71 -15.41 -12.53
C ASN A 671 -9.76 -15.10 -11.35
N LEU A 672 -9.95 -13.95 -10.68
CA LEU A 672 -9.17 -13.59 -9.49
C LEU A 672 -9.42 -14.57 -8.35
N GLU A 673 -10.67 -14.95 -8.11
CA GLU A 673 -11.02 -15.93 -7.09
C GLU A 673 -10.39 -17.30 -7.39
N GLN A 674 -10.43 -17.75 -8.64
CA GLN A 674 -9.74 -18.98 -9.06
C GLN A 674 -8.22 -18.88 -8.80
N LYS A 675 -7.58 -17.78 -9.18
CA LYS A 675 -6.13 -17.58 -8.97
C LYS A 675 -5.77 -17.48 -7.50
N MET A 676 -6.64 -16.91 -6.67
CA MET A 676 -6.43 -16.86 -5.22
C MET A 676 -6.48 -18.26 -4.60
N ASN A 677 -7.40 -19.11 -5.05
CA ASN A 677 -7.48 -20.50 -4.60
C ASN A 677 -6.24 -21.30 -5.02
N GLU A 678 -5.79 -21.18 -6.28
CA GLU A 678 -4.54 -21.80 -6.76
C GLU A 678 -3.32 -21.33 -5.93
N LEU A 679 -3.23 -20.04 -5.61
CA LEU A 679 -2.17 -19.52 -4.74
C LEU A 679 -2.26 -20.08 -3.32
N GLY A 680 -3.47 -20.26 -2.79
CA GLY A 680 -3.71 -20.89 -1.50
C GLY A 680 -3.20 -22.33 -1.44
N GLU A 681 -3.42 -23.11 -2.50
CA GLU A 681 -2.87 -24.48 -2.61
C GLU A 681 -1.33 -24.47 -2.65
N ILE A 682 -0.73 -23.60 -3.46
CA ILE A 682 0.73 -23.45 -3.53
C ILE A 682 1.32 -23.05 -2.16
N ASP A 683 0.63 -22.19 -1.41
CA ASP A 683 1.06 -21.79 -0.07
C ASP A 683 0.99 -22.93 0.95
N ILE A 684 0.02 -23.84 0.83
CA ILE A 684 -0.04 -25.07 1.62
C ILE A 684 1.14 -25.97 1.26
N GLU A 685 1.38 -26.23 -0.03
CA GLU A 685 2.52 -27.03 -0.50
C GLU A 685 3.86 -26.45 -0.03
N ARG A 686 4.02 -25.12 -0.11
CA ARG A 686 5.22 -24.41 0.36
C ARG A 686 5.43 -24.60 1.85
N ARG A 687 4.37 -24.52 2.65
CA ARG A 687 4.43 -24.76 4.10
C ARG A 687 4.88 -26.17 4.41
N GLU A 688 4.34 -27.17 3.70
CA GLU A 688 4.75 -28.56 3.84
C GLU A 688 6.24 -28.74 3.51
N LEU A 689 6.72 -28.16 2.40
CA LEU A 689 8.13 -28.18 2.04
C LEU A 689 9.03 -27.52 3.09
N CYS A 690 8.61 -26.41 3.70
CA CYS A 690 9.34 -25.79 4.81
C CYS A 690 9.46 -26.74 6.00
N THR A 691 8.38 -27.45 6.39
CA THR A 691 8.45 -28.41 7.50
C THR A 691 9.36 -29.60 7.19
N ILE A 692 9.42 -30.03 5.92
CA ILE A 692 10.35 -31.09 5.48
C ILE A 692 11.79 -30.58 5.57
N ALA A 693 12.05 -29.36 5.11
CA ALA A 693 13.38 -28.75 5.17
C ALA A 693 13.86 -28.57 6.62
N GLU A 694 12.99 -28.13 7.54
CA GLU A 694 13.29 -28.04 8.97
C GLU A 694 13.67 -29.41 9.56
N LYS A 695 12.88 -30.46 9.27
CA LYS A 695 13.18 -31.83 9.71
C LYS A 695 14.51 -32.32 9.16
N GLN A 696 14.83 -32.02 7.89
CA GLN A 696 16.12 -32.36 7.29
C GLN A 696 17.28 -31.62 7.96
N GLN A 697 17.10 -30.33 8.26
CA GLN A 697 18.11 -29.52 8.94
C GLN A 697 18.41 -30.05 10.35
N ASP A 698 17.38 -30.44 11.10
CA ASP A 698 17.55 -30.99 12.45
C ASP A 698 18.18 -32.40 12.41
N ALA A 699 17.80 -33.23 11.44
CA ALA A 699 18.48 -34.50 11.20
C ALA A 699 19.97 -34.30 10.88
N MET A 700 20.31 -33.30 10.06
CA MET A 700 21.70 -32.98 9.72
C MET A 700 22.49 -32.50 10.95
N LYS A 701 21.92 -31.63 11.79
CA LYS A 701 22.53 -31.26 13.08
C LYS A 701 22.78 -32.47 13.98
N CYS A 702 21.84 -33.42 14.01
CA CYS A 702 22.00 -34.67 14.77
C CYS A 702 23.14 -35.53 14.21
N TYR A 703 23.25 -35.65 12.88
CA TYR A 703 24.35 -36.36 12.23
C TYR A 703 25.70 -35.71 12.52
N GLU A 704 25.81 -34.39 12.39
CA GLU A 704 27.02 -33.65 12.73
C GLU A 704 27.41 -33.84 14.21
N ALA A 705 26.44 -33.83 15.13
CA ALA A 705 26.72 -34.08 16.55
C ALA A 705 27.29 -35.48 16.78
N LYS A 706 26.71 -36.50 16.12
CA LYS A 706 27.21 -37.87 16.17
C LYS A 706 28.60 -37.99 15.55
N GLU A 707 28.86 -37.34 14.42
CA GLU A 707 30.16 -37.34 13.75
C GLU A 707 31.24 -36.71 14.65
N ARG A 708 30.96 -35.55 15.26
CA ARG A 708 31.86 -34.91 16.24
C ARG A 708 32.18 -35.84 17.40
N GLU A 709 31.20 -36.56 17.92
CA GLU A 709 31.40 -37.52 19.01
C GLU A 709 32.28 -38.70 18.56
N THR A 710 32.00 -39.29 17.39
CA THR A 710 32.85 -40.36 16.85
C THR A 710 34.29 -39.90 16.58
N THR A 711 34.47 -38.65 16.15
CA THR A 711 35.79 -38.05 15.93
C THR A 711 36.57 -37.91 17.25
N LYS A 712 35.91 -37.46 18.33
CA LYS A 712 36.52 -37.40 19.68
C LYS A 712 36.91 -38.79 20.20
N GLN A 713 36.05 -39.78 19.99
CA GLN A 713 36.34 -41.17 20.36
C GLN A 713 37.53 -41.72 19.55
N MET A 714 37.59 -41.42 18.25
CA MET A 714 38.71 -41.78 17.39
C MET A 714 40.01 -41.12 17.86
N GLU A 715 39.99 -39.82 18.17
CA GLU A 715 41.16 -39.09 18.68
C GLU A 715 41.66 -39.69 20.00
N SER A 716 40.75 -40.03 20.91
CA SER A 716 41.08 -40.72 22.17
C SER A 716 41.72 -42.10 21.91
N THR A 717 41.21 -42.84 20.93
CA THR A 717 41.76 -44.14 20.52
C THR A 717 43.15 -43.99 19.90
N VAL A 718 43.34 -43.03 19.00
CA VAL A 718 44.65 -42.73 18.39
C VAL A 718 45.67 -42.35 19.47
N ASN A 719 45.27 -41.52 20.44
CA ASN A 719 46.12 -41.16 21.58
C ASN A 719 46.51 -42.38 22.44
N LEU A 720 45.57 -43.30 22.68
CA LEU A 720 45.85 -44.55 23.39
C LEU A 720 46.82 -45.44 22.60
N VAL A 721 46.57 -45.62 21.30
CA VAL A 721 47.45 -46.40 20.41
C VAL A 721 48.85 -45.81 20.36
N HIS A 722 48.97 -44.48 20.27
CA HIS A 722 50.28 -43.82 20.30
C HIS A 722 51.03 -44.04 21.61
N LYS A 723 50.33 -43.96 22.76
CA LYS A 723 50.92 -44.28 24.08
C LYS A 723 51.37 -45.74 24.17
N LEU A 724 50.55 -46.67 23.70
CA LEU A 724 50.88 -48.10 23.65
C LEU A 724 52.10 -48.35 22.76
N LEU A 725 52.14 -47.77 21.57
CA LEU A 725 53.27 -47.89 20.65
C LEU A 725 54.56 -47.40 21.30
N LYS A 726 54.52 -46.25 22.00
CA LYS A 726 55.68 -45.73 22.74
C LYS A 726 56.15 -46.66 23.86
N MET A 727 55.23 -47.34 24.55
CA MET A 727 55.60 -48.33 25.56
C MET A 727 56.20 -49.59 24.93
N VAL A 728 55.63 -50.06 23.81
CA VAL A 728 56.14 -51.23 23.07
C VAL A 728 57.54 -50.95 22.53
N THR A 729 57.79 -49.79 21.93
CA THR A 729 59.13 -49.44 21.44
C THR A 729 60.14 -49.31 22.59
N GLY A 730 59.72 -48.81 23.75
CA GLY A 730 60.55 -48.79 24.96
C GLY A 730 60.88 -50.20 25.46
N LEU A 731 59.90 -51.10 25.47
CA LEU A 731 60.09 -52.51 25.82
C LEU A 731 61.01 -53.22 24.82
N GLU A 732 60.80 -53.01 23.52
CA GLU A 732 61.64 -53.56 22.46
C GLU A 732 63.10 -53.12 22.63
N ALA A 733 63.34 -51.83 22.89
CA ALA A 733 64.67 -51.32 23.16
C ALA A 733 65.32 -51.97 24.39
N SER A 734 64.59 -52.10 25.50
CA SER A 734 65.08 -52.76 26.72
C SER A 734 65.40 -54.24 26.49
N VAL A 735 64.50 -54.96 25.81
CA VAL A 735 64.69 -56.38 25.47
C VAL A 735 65.88 -56.54 24.55
N ASN A 736 66.06 -55.67 23.56
CA ASN A 736 67.18 -55.73 22.64
C ASN A 736 68.52 -55.43 23.36
N GLU A 737 68.52 -54.51 24.32
CA GLU A 737 69.69 -54.25 25.17
C GLU A 737 70.03 -55.47 26.04
N ASP A 738 69.03 -56.11 26.66
CA ASP A 738 69.19 -57.33 27.45
C ASP A 738 69.69 -58.51 26.62
N ILE A 739 69.14 -58.71 25.40
CA ILE A 739 69.60 -59.72 24.45
C ILE A 739 71.05 -59.43 24.07
N SER A 740 71.39 -58.20 23.71
CA SER A 740 72.75 -57.82 23.35
C SER A 740 73.74 -58.09 24.49
N ARG A 741 73.36 -57.74 25.73
CA ARG A 741 74.16 -58.01 26.93
C ARG A 741 74.36 -59.51 27.14
N ASN A 742 73.32 -60.31 26.96
CA ASN A 742 73.42 -61.77 27.06
C ASN A 742 74.26 -62.39 25.95
N CYS A 743 74.16 -61.90 24.71
CA CYS A 743 75.02 -62.31 23.59
C CYS A 743 76.49 -62.02 23.90
N SER A 744 76.83 -60.83 24.39
CA SER A 744 78.21 -60.50 24.78
C SER A 744 78.72 -61.41 25.91
N ARG A 745 77.88 -61.73 26.90
CA ARG A 745 78.23 -62.70 27.96
C ARG A 745 78.47 -64.10 27.40
N LEU A 746 77.63 -64.55 26.47
CA LEU A 746 77.77 -65.85 25.82
C LEU A 746 79.03 -65.91 24.96
N GLU A 747 79.36 -64.87 24.21
CA GLU A 747 80.61 -64.75 23.45
C GLU A 747 81.83 -64.82 24.36
N SER A 748 81.81 -64.11 25.50
CA SER A 748 82.86 -64.21 26.51
C SER A 748 83.01 -65.65 27.01
N MET A 749 81.93 -66.31 27.40
CA MET A 749 81.96 -67.70 27.85
C MET A 749 82.44 -68.66 26.74
N ASN A 750 82.06 -68.41 25.49
CA ASN A 750 82.54 -69.19 24.34
C ASN A 750 84.05 -68.99 24.11
N SER A 751 84.57 -67.78 24.34
CA SER A 751 86.00 -67.51 24.28
C SER A 751 86.77 -68.27 25.38
N GLU A 752 86.23 -68.32 26.60
CA GLU A 752 86.77 -69.12 27.69
C GLU A 752 86.72 -70.62 27.38
N PHE A 753 85.63 -71.10 26.78
CA PHE A 753 85.50 -72.48 26.35
C PHE A 753 86.51 -72.82 25.25
N CYS A 754 86.76 -71.93 24.30
CA CYS A 754 87.82 -72.08 23.29
C CYS A 754 89.20 -72.18 23.95
N PHE A 755 89.48 -71.35 24.96
CA PHE A 755 90.73 -71.44 25.73
C PHE A 755 90.86 -72.79 26.45
N LEU A 756 89.78 -73.26 27.09
CA LEU A 756 89.76 -74.56 27.77
C LEU A 756 89.94 -75.72 26.78
N LYS A 757 89.29 -75.66 25.61
CA LYS A 757 89.45 -76.62 24.51
C LYS A 757 90.91 -76.68 24.05
N ASN A 758 91.56 -75.54 23.90
CA ASN A 758 92.98 -75.48 23.53
C ASN A 758 93.87 -76.09 24.62
N LYS A 759 93.59 -75.82 25.90
CA LYS A 759 94.31 -76.43 27.03
C LYS A 759 94.11 -77.94 27.09
N ALA A 760 92.89 -78.43 26.86
CA ALA A 760 92.57 -79.84 26.78
C ALA A 760 93.29 -80.53 25.60
N ASN A 761 93.35 -79.88 24.43
CA ASN A 761 94.10 -80.36 23.28
C ASN A 761 95.60 -80.43 23.58
N ALA A 762 96.18 -79.41 24.22
CA ALA A 762 97.58 -79.42 24.64
C ALA A 762 97.89 -80.57 25.62
N LEU A 763 97.00 -80.82 26.60
CA LEU A 763 97.11 -81.96 27.50
C LEU A 763 97.01 -83.30 26.77
N LYS A 764 96.08 -83.44 25.80
CA LYS A 764 95.95 -84.64 24.97
C LYS A 764 97.23 -84.91 24.18
N THR A 765 97.81 -83.90 23.55
CA THR A 765 99.09 -84.01 22.83
C THR A 765 100.22 -84.41 23.78
N MET A 766 100.29 -83.79 24.96
CA MET A 766 101.29 -84.15 25.97
C MET A 766 101.12 -85.60 26.45
N GLY A 767 99.88 -86.06 26.66
CA GLY A 767 99.57 -87.44 26.98
C GLY A 767 100.03 -88.43 25.90
N LEU A 768 99.85 -88.10 24.61
CA LEU A 768 100.36 -88.91 23.49
C LEU A 768 101.89 -88.99 23.49
N VAL A 769 102.58 -87.86 23.75
CA VAL A 769 104.05 -87.82 23.84
C VAL A 769 104.54 -88.69 25.00
N TYR A 770 103.89 -88.62 26.17
CA TYR A 770 104.24 -89.47 27.31
C TYR A 770 103.99 -90.95 27.01
N LYS A 771 102.87 -91.29 26.37
CA LYS A 771 102.55 -92.66 25.94
C LYS A 771 103.62 -93.19 24.98
N GLN A 772 103.97 -92.45 23.95
CA GLN A 772 105.00 -92.84 22.97
C GLN A 772 106.37 -93.04 23.64
N ARG A 773 106.75 -92.15 24.58
CA ARG A 773 108.00 -92.28 25.33
C ARG A 773 108.01 -93.54 26.21
N LEU A 774 106.88 -93.88 26.83
CA LEU A 774 106.75 -95.11 27.63
C LEU A 774 106.85 -96.35 26.73
N GLU A 775 106.13 -96.38 25.61
CA GLU A 775 106.16 -97.47 24.63
C GLU A 775 107.58 -97.69 24.09
N THR A 776 108.32 -96.62 23.79
CA THR A 776 109.72 -96.72 23.35
C THR A 776 110.62 -97.30 24.43
N LYS A 777 110.43 -96.88 25.70
CA LYS A 777 111.19 -97.45 26.83
C LYS A 777 110.88 -98.93 27.03
N SER A 778 109.62 -99.35 26.94
CA SER A 778 109.25 -100.76 27.06
C SER A 778 109.81 -101.60 25.91
N SER A 779 109.82 -101.09 24.68
CA SER A 779 110.44 -101.80 23.55
C SER A 779 111.96 -101.93 23.73
N ASN A 780 112.63 -100.87 24.19
CA ASN A 780 114.06 -100.93 24.49
C ASN A 780 114.36 -101.94 25.60
N LEU A 781 113.52 -102.01 26.64
CA LEU A 781 113.67 -102.97 27.72
C LEU A 781 113.46 -104.41 27.22
N ALA A 782 112.43 -104.65 26.40
CA ALA A 782 112.18 -105.97 25.81
C ALA A 782 113.34 -106.42 24.90
N ASN A 783 113.94 -105.50 24.14
CA ASN A 783 115.14 -105.81 23.34
C ASN A 783 116.34 -106.15 24.22
N ALA A 784 116.55 -105.42 25.32
CA ALA A 784 117.62 -105.70 26.27
C ALA A 784 117.42 -107.05 26.99
N GLU A 785 116.17 -107.40 27.32
CA GLU A 785 115.81 -108.70 27.90
C GLU A 785 116.12 -109.83 26.91
N ALA A 786 115.70 -109.69 25.65
CA ALA A 786 116.02 -110.68 24.60
C ALA A 786 117.54 -110.83 24.36
N GLU A 787 118.31 -109.75 24.45
CA GLU A 787 119.78 -109.81 24.36
C GLU A 787 120.40 -110.53 25.56
N VAL A 788 119.89 -110.29 26.77
CA VAL A 788 120.32 -111.00 27.99
C VAL A 788 119.98 -112.49 27.91
N ASP A 789 118.79 -112.86 27.41
CA ASP A 789 118.40 -114.25 27.21
C ASP A 789 119.33 -114.96 26.21
N LEU A 790 119.66 -114.29 25.10
CA LEU A 790 120.54 -114.83 24.07
C LEU A 790 121.97 -115.04 24.58
N LEU A 791 122.48 -114.12 25.40
CA LEU A 791 123.75 -114.29 26.13
C LEU A 791 123.66 -115.40 27.18
N GLY A 792 122.51 -115.56 27.83
CA GLY A 792 122.23 -116.67 28.76
C GLY A 792 122.33 -118.03 28.06
N ASP A 793 121.70 -118.17 26.90
CA ASP A 793 121.77 -119.37 26.05
C ASP A 793 123.23 -119.67 25.62
N GLU A 794 124.00 -118.64 25.26
CA GLU A 794 125.41 -118.79 24.90
C GLU A 794 126.26 -119.25 26.09
N VAL A 795 126.04 -118.69 27.29
CA VAL A 795 126.69 -119.14 28.54
C VAL A 795 126.31 -120.59 28.86
N ASP A 796 125.05 -120.98 28.71
CA ASP A 796 124.58 -122.35 28.97
C ASP A 796 125.18 -123.36 27.98
N THR A 797 125.31 -122.99 26.70
CA THR A 797 125.98 -123.85 25.72
C THR A 797 127.47 -124.04 26.03
N LEU A 798 128.17 -122.98 26.45
CA LEU A 798 129.56 -123.04 26.92
C LEU A 798 129.70 -123.90 28.18
N LEU A 799 128.78 -123.79 29.14
CA LEU A 799 128.74 -124.63 30.34
C LEU A 799 128.56 -126.11 29.98
N ARG A 800 127.64 -126.45 29.08
CA ARG A 800 127.45 -127.83 28.61
C ARG A 800 128.68 -128.37 27.88
N LEU A 801 129.39 -127.54 27.10
CA LEU A 801 130.64 -127.94 26.44
C LEU A 801 131.73 -128.24 27.48
N LEU A 802 131.86 -127.37 28.49
CA LEU A 802 132.80 -127.54 29.59
C LEU A 802 132.50 -128.82 30.39
N GLU A 803 131.22 -129.14 30.60
CA GLU A 803 130.78 -130.39 31.25
C GLU A 803 131.20 -131.62 30.44
N ARG A 804 131.02 -131.60 29.12
CA ARG A 804 131.46 -132.71 28.25
C ARG A 804 132.98 -132.87 28.27
N ILE A 805 133.74 -131.78 28.26
CA ILE A 805 135.20 -131.79 28.39
C ILE A 805 135.59 -132.41 29.74
N TYR A 806 134.91 -132.00 30.82
CA TYR A 806 135.15 -132.53 32.16
C TYR A 806 134.89 -134.04 32.24
N VAL A 807 133.73 -134.52 31.76
CA VAL A 807 133.40 -135.96 31.75
C VAL A 807 134.43 -136.76 30.95
N ALA A 808 134.85 -136.25 29.79
CA ALA A 808 135.88 -136.90 28.98
C ALA A 808 137.23 -136.99 29.72
N LEU A 809 137.65 -135.90 30.39
CA LEU A 809 138.89 -135.89 31.17
C LEU A 809 138.79 -136.77 32.43
N ASP A 810 137.65 -136.80 33.12
CA ASP A 810 137.41 -137.62 34.32
C ASP A 810 137.46 -139.12 33.99
N HIS A 811 137.00 -139.53 32.80
CA HIS A 811 137.13 -140.92 32.33
C HIS A 811 138.60 -141.39 32.25
N TYR A 812 139.52 -140.51 31.87
CA TYR A 812 140.96 -140.80 31.82
C TYR A 812 141.68 -140.56 33.16
N SER A 813 140.97 -140.25 34.24
CA SER A 813 141.53 -139.90 35.56
C SER A 813 142.53 -140.93 36.09
N HIS A 814 142.29 -142.22 35.88
CA HIS A 814 143.21 -143.30 36.29
C HIS A 814 144.57 -143.24 35.59
N ILE A 815 144.62 -142.76 34.34
CA ILE A 815 145.86 -142.59 33.58
C ILE A 815 146.49 -141.22 33.91
N LEU A 816 145.66 -140.20 34.10
CA LEU A 816 146.08 -138.83 34.38
C LEU A 816 146.63 -138.61 35.80
N GLN A 817 146.51 -139.59 36.71
CA GLN A 817 147.13 -139.53 38.05
C GLN A 817 148.65 -139.31 38.02
N HIS A 818 149.32 -139.63 36.91
CA HIS A 818 150.76 -139.38 36.73
C HIS A 818 151.09 -137.94 36.26
N TYR A 819 150.10 -137.09 35.99
CA TYR A 819 150.26 -135.71 35.52
C TYR A 819 149.58 -134.70 36.47
N PRO A 820 150.29 -134.17 37.49
CA PRO A 820 149.71 -133.32 38.53
C PRO A 820 148.99 -132.07 38.01
N GLY A 821 149.52 -131.42 36.97
CA GLY A 821 148.95 -130.17 36.44
C GLY A 821 147.56 -130.33 35.79
N ILE A 822 147.29 -131.48 35.16
CA ILE A 822 145.99 -131.75 34.54
C ILE A 822 144.94 -132.03 35.62
N MET A 823 145.33 -132.68 36.72
CA MET A 823 144.46 -132.99 37.85
C MET A 823 143.98 -131.71 38.58
N GLU A 824 144.80 -130.66 38.66
CA GLU A 824 144.39 -129.38 39.24
C GLU A 824 143.37 -128.64 38.35
N ILE A 825 143.57 -128.64 37.03
CA ILE A 825 142.60 -128.08 36.08
C ILE A 825 141.27 -128.84 36.17
N LEU A 826 141.31 -130.16 36.31
CA LEU A 826 140.11 -131.00 36.46
C LEU A 826 139.34 -130.67 37.75
N LYS A 827 140.04 -130.35 38.85
CA LYS A 827 139.42 -129.85 40.09
C LYS A 827 138.81 -128.45 39.93
N LEU A 828 139.45 -127.55 39.17
CA LEU A 828 138.93 -126.21 38.87
C LEU A 828 137.68 -126.27 37.99
N VAL A 829 137.71 -127.09 36.94
CA VAL A 829 136.56 -127.32 36.07
C VAL A 829 135.42 -127.99 36.84
N ARG A 830 135.74 -128.97 37.71
CA ARG A 830 134.74 -129.53 38.64
C ARG A 830 134.12 -128.44 39.50
N LYS A 831 134.91 -127.53 40.07
CA LYS A 831 134.44 -126.43 40.94
C LYS A 831 133.51 -125.46 40.21
N GLU A 832 133.79 -125.17 38.94
CA GLU A 832 132.95 -124.29 38.12
C GLU A 832 131.66 -124.97 37.67
N LEU A 833 131.71 -126.26 37.30
CA LEU A 833 130.53 -127.05 36.92
C LEU A 833 129.61 -127.42 38.10
N THR A 834 130.18 -127.63 39.28
CA THR A 834 129.41 -127.88 40.52
C THR A 834 128.92 -126.59 41.18
N GLY A 835 129.24 -125.42 40.61
CA GLY A 835 128.76 -124.13 41.11
C GLY A 835 129.38 -123.68 42.46
N ASP A 836 130.40 -124.40 42.94
CA ASP A 836 131.06 -124.12 44.24
C ASP A 836 131.98 -122.88 44.20
N SER A 837 132.05 -122.17 43.08
CA SER A 837 132.70 -120.87 42.91
C SER A 837 131.79 -119.66 43.23
N ARG A 838 130.46 -119.82 43.38
CA ARG A 838 129.51 -118.69 43.62
C ARG A 838 129.13 -118.45 45.09
N LYS A 839 130.03 -118.66 46.04
CA LYS A 839 129.81 -118.36 47.49
C LYS A 839 130.54 -117.13 48.03
N LEU A 840 131.07 -116.26 47.18
CA LEU A 840 131.62 -114.97 47.59
C LEU A 840 131.15 -113.88 46.61
N VAL A 841 130.00 -113.28 46.92
CA VAL A 841 129.61 -111.84 46.89
C VAL A 841 128.09 -111.75 47.04
#